data_AF-A0A355DQJ7-F1
#
_entry.id   AF-A0A355DQJ7-F1
#
_cell.length_a   1.000
_cell.length_b   1.000
_cell.length_c   1.000
_cell.angle_alpha   90.00
_cell.angle_beta   90.00
_cell.angle_gamma   90.00
#
_symmetry.space_group_name_H-M   'P 1'
#
loop_
_entity.id
_entity.type
_entity.pdbx_description
1 polymer ?
#
loop_
_entity_poly.entity_id
_entity_poly.type
_entity_poly.pdbx_seq_one_letter_code
_entity_poly.pdbx_strand_id
1 'polypeptide(L)'
;MLTSLKQKLWQWRGVWIATPSIAGIVILMRILGLLQFWEWAAFDQYMRLRPSEPADQRVVIVGIDEADVQKIGQSIIPDGVYAELLKKLKSRQPRAIGLDIFRDVPVEPGHDQLVEIFQSTPNLVGIEKVVGEEGREVVNPPPALKAKGQVGANDLIVDADNKVRRTLLSVDNPSGETVYSFGLYLALLYLEPDGITPEVVAGTKDWRLGKTTFKRFQPNHGGYVGADNGGYQLVLNYRGGPRKFDTVSMRDVLEDQIPPNWGRDRVILIGFVGDSFQDFFSTPYSSGLLSLVKPMAGVEVHANLTSQIISSAKEGRPLIKTWSESSEWVWIFLWSGIGAILTWQLRDTASTRKVSLLRITVQLIATSLLFSSTYMIFLNGWWIPVVPPLIAFVGSTVTVTGYIAHTASSIRKTFGRYLSDEVVANLLESQDGLKLGGKRQKVTTLTSDLRGFTALSESISPEEVVTILNIYLASMLDIILSYQGTIDKFMGDGILVIFGAPTVREDDAKRAVACGVAMQLAMKDVNKKLQQLNLQPLEMGIGINTGIAVVGNIGSEKHSEYTVIGNQINLAFRIGTYATGNQILISDSTLKEVGKSSVRIDSSKQVTPKGVQQPIKIYEVGGIGEPYNLFLTKEKEIFMPLSLEIPVQYTIVEGKNIGDSLVQGSLIKLSARGAEIRLKNVEQNSIPSPLSNIKLNVLKIGEDVEISEDIYAQVLDKPGTLGSFYIHFTFKPPSVAVRLLEALTESLRRLRSYSDF
;
A
#
# COMPACT_ATOMS: atom_id res chain seq x y z
N MET A 1 11.33 27.24 21.17
CA MET A 1 11.33 25.80 21.59
C MET A 1 10.02 25.09 21.21
N LEU A 2 8.85 25.57 21.66
CA LEU A 2 7.52 25.01 21.37
C LEU A 2 7.17 24.87 19.87
N THR A 3 7.55 25.85 19.04
CA THR A 3 7.35 25.81 17.57
C THR A 3 8.16 24.70 16.89
N SER A 4 9.42 24.49 17.31
CA SER A 4 10.25 23.39 16.80
C SER A 4 9.75 22.00 17.22
N LEU A 5 9.13 21.90 18.40
CA LEU A 5 8.54 20.66 18.89
C LEU A 5 7.29 20.30 18.11
N LYS A 6 6.39 21.27 17.87
CA LYS A 6 5.20 21.07 17.01
C LYS A 6 5.58 20.64 15.60
N GLN A 7 6.62 21.24 15.02
CA GLN A 7 7.10 20.88 13.69
C GLN A 7 7.67 19.46 13.65
N LYS A 8 8.48 19.06 14.65
CA LYS A 8 8.98 17.67 14.75
C LYS A 8 7.87 16.65 14.95
N LEU A 9 6.89 16.95 15.81
CA LEU A 9 5.72 16.08 16.03
C LEU A 9 4.92 15.91 14.72
N TRP A 10 4.71 17.00 13.98
CA TRP A 10 4.00 16.98 12.71
C TRP A 10 4.76 16.20 11.62
N GLN A 11 6.09 16.36 11.54
CA GLN A 11 6.96 15.65 10.62
C GLN A 11 7.08 14.15 10.91
N TRP A 12 6.72 13.70 12.11
CA TRP A 12 6.79 12.29 12.53
C TRP A 12 5.42 11.71 12.90
N ARG A 13 4.34 12.40 12.53
CA ARG A 13 2.97 12.06 12.94
C ARG A 13 2.56 10.63 12.59
N GLY A 14 2.99 10.09 11.44
CA GLY A 14 2.66 8.72 11.06
C GLY A 14 3.26 7.70 12.04
N VAL A 15 4.45 7.96 12.57
CA VAL A 15 5.10 7.11 13.58
C VAL A 15 4.41 7.25 14.93
N TRP A 16 4.11 8.49 15.35
CA TRP A 16 3.45 8.76 16.63
C TRP A 16 2.03 8.22 16.73
N ILE A 17 1.34 8.06 15.59
CA ILE A 17 0.01 7.44 15.55
C ILE A 17 0.14 5.92 15.44
N ALA A 18 0.89 5.40 14.46
CA ALA A 18 0.94 3.97 14.20
C ALA A 18 1.54 3.19 15.37
N THR A 19 2.63 3.66 15.97
CA THR A 19 3.37 2.94 17.02
C THR A 19 2.49 2.56 18.22
N PRO A 20 1.88 3.52 18.95
CA PRO A 20 1.05 3.21 20.11
C PRO A 20 -0.26 2.52 19.74
N SER A 21 -0.88 2.87 18.61
CA SER A 21 -2.15 2.24 18.19
C SER A 21 -1.97 0.75 17.88
N ILE A 22 -0.96 0.40 17.09
CA ILE A 22 -0.68 -0.99 16.74
C ILE A 22 -0.16 -1.76 17.95
N ALA A 23 0.74 -1.17 18.75
CA ALA A 23 1.21 -1.83 19.97
C ALA A 23 0.05 -2.10 20.93
N GLY A 24 -0.85 -1.15 21.13
CA GLY A 24 -2.03 -1.33 21.99
C GLY A 24 -2.96 -2.44 21.50
N ILE A 25 -3.24 -2.51 20.19
CA ILE A 25 -4.05 -3.60 19.60
C ILE A 25 -3.36 -4.95 19.81
N VAL A 26 -2.07 -5.05 19.55
CA VAL A 26 -1.33 -6.32 19.68
C VAL A 26 -1.21 -6.76 21.14
N ILE A 27 -0.98 -5.82 22.07
CA ILE A 27 -1.00 -6.11 23.51
C ILE A 27 -2.38 -6.61 23.93
N LEU A 28 -3.46 -6.01 23.44
CA LEU A 28 -4.81 -6.50 23.72
C LEU A 28 -5.02 -7.92 23.17
N MET A 29 -4.60 -8.19 21.92
CA MET A 29 -4.64 -9.55 21.35
C MET A 29 -3.83 -10.56 22.17
N ARG A 30 -2.68 -10.13 22.72
CA ARG A 30 -1.84 -10.94 23.61
C ARG A 30 -2.56 -11.23 24.92
N ILE A 31 -3.15 -10.23 25.58
CA ILE A 31 -3.92 -10.39 26.83
C ILE A 31 -5.15 -11.29 26.64
N LEU A 32 -5.79 -11.23 25.48
CA LEU A 32 -6.95 -12.07 25.13
C LEU A 32 -6.56 -13.51 24.71
N GLY A 33 -5.28 -13.87 24.67
CA GLY A 33 -4.84 -15.22 24.29
C GLY A 33 -4.89 -15.53 22.79
N LEU A 34 -5.24 -14.56 21.93
CA LEU A 34 -5.42 -14.78 20.49
C LEU A 34 -4.11 -15.16 19.76
N LEU A 35 -2.96 -14.87 20.39
CA LEU A 35 -1.63 -15.13 19.84
C LEU A 35 -0.95 -16.37 20.45
N GLN A 36 -1.58 -17.04 21.41
CA GLN A 36 -0.98 -18.12 22.21
C GLN A 36 -0.52 -19.31 21.38
N PHE A 37 -1.38 -19.87 20.52
CA PHE A 37 -1.06 -21.04 19.71
C PHE A 37 0.14 -20.83 18.79
N TRP A 38 0.26 -19.62 18.21
CA TRP A 38 1.37 -19.26 17.34
C TRP A 38 2.69 -19.17 18.10
N GLU A 39 2.65 -18.66 19.33
CA GLU A 39 3.83 -18.57 20.20
C GLU A 39 4.28 -19.95 20.69
N TRP A 40 3.34 -20.86 20.99
CA TRP A 40 3.66 -22.27 21.26
C TRP A 40 4.29 -22.97 20.06
N ALA A 41 3.77 -22.72 18.85
CA ALA A 41 4.37 -23.27 17.63
C ALA A 41 5.80 -22.74 17.41
N ALA A 42 6.05 -21.46 17.72
CA ALA A 42 7.38 -20.86 17.66
C ALA A 42 8.33 -21.51 18.70
N PHE A 43 7.87 -21.69 19.94
CA PHE A 43 8.61 -22.40 20.98
C PHE A 43 9.00 -23.82 20.54
N ASP A 44 8.06 -24.58 19.98
CA ASP A 44 8.31 -25.93 19.52
C ASP A 44 9.34 -25.95 18.38
N GLN A 45 9.26 -24.99 17.46
CA GLN A 45 10.22 -24.84 16.38
C GLN A 45 11.62 -24.52 16.93
N TYR A 46 11.73 -23.66 17.95
CA TYR A 46 13.01 -23.37 18.60
C TYR A 46 13.59 -24.59 19.32
N MET A 47 12.76 -25.40 19.98
CA MET A 47 13.19 -26.68 20.56
C MET A 47 13.75 -27.64 19.50
N ARG A 48 13.16 -27.69 18.30
CA ARG A 48 13.66 -28.55 17.21
C ARG A 48 14.91 -28.03 16.54
N LEU A 49 15.03 -26.70 16.39
CA LEU A 49 16.15 -26.07 15.71
C LEU A 49 17.41 -26.00 16.56
N ARG A 50 17.32 -26.08 17.90
CA ARG A 50 18.49 -25.98 18.78
C ARG A 50 19.49 -27.13 18.53
N PRO A 51 20.79 -26.92 18.81
CA PRO A 51 21.79 -27.98 18.73
C PRO A 51 21.41 -29.21 19.57
N SER A 52 21.72 -30.40 19.06
CA SER A 52 21.42 -31.64 19.78
C SER A 52 22.27 -31.73 21.06
N GLU A 53 21.60 -31.88 22.21
CA GLU A 53 22.27 -32.13 23.48
C GLU A 53 22.63 -33.63 23.59
N PRO A 54 23.74 -34.03 24.23
CA PRO A 54 24.03 -35.45 24.49
C PRO A 54 22.96 -36.09 25.39
N ALA A 55 22.78 -37.40 25.22
CA ALA A 55 21.96 -38.21 26.12
C ALA A 55 22.54 -38.20 27.54
N ASP A 56 21.68 -38.14 28.55
CA ASP A 56 22.12 -38.20 29.95
C ASP A 56 22.43 -39.64 30.34
N GLN A 57 23.71 -39.95 30.54
CA GLN A 57 24.16 -41.30 30.90
C GLN A 57 23.72 -41.73 32.31
N ARG A 58 23.16 -40.82 33.12
CA ARG A 58 22.66 -41.11 34.48
C ARG A 58 21.24 -41.64 34.49
N VAL A 59 20.50 -41.50 33.39
CA VAL A 59 19.10 -41.91 33.30
C VAL A 59 18.98 -42.91 32.15
N VAL A 60 18.47 -44.10 32.45
CA VAL A 60 18.30 -45.19 31.48
C VAL A 60 16.89 -45.76 31.57
N ILE A 61 16.44 -46.41 30.49
CA ILE A 61 15.07 -46.92 30.38
C ILE A 61 15.11 -48.43 30.12
N VAL A 62 14.29 -49.18 30.85
CA VAL A 62 13.88 -50.53 30.49
C VAL A 62 12.52 -50.40 29.81
N GLY A 63 12.52 -50.51 28.48
CA GLY A 63 11.33 -50.39 27.66
C GLY A 63 10.59 -51.71 27.57
N ILE A 64 9.26 -51.65 27.71
CA ILE A 64 8.36 -52.77 27.47
C ILE A 64 7.66 -52.57 26.12
N ASP A 65 7.87 -53.50 25.20
CA ASP A 65 7.30 -53.47 23.84
C ASP A 65 6.38 -54.68 23.56
N GLU A 66 5.80 -54.72 22.35
CA GLU A 66 4.92 -55.82 21.93
C GLU A 66 5.63 -57.18 21.93
N ALA A 67 6.94 -57.21 21.64
CA ALA A 67 7.70 -58.45 21.59
C ALA A 67 7.96 -59.01 23.00
N ASP A 68 8.01 -58.17 24.03
CA ASP A 68 8.00 -58.63 25.42
C ASP A 68 6.67 -59.32 25.78
N VAL A 69 5.54 -58.71 25.43
CA VAL A 69 4.19 -59.26 25.66
C VAL A 69 3.98 -60.57 24.90
N GLN A 70 4.41 -60.63 23.65
CA GLN A 70 4.34 -61.85 22.82
C GLN A 70 5.15 -63.00 23.43
N LYS A 71 6.33 -62.69 23.98
CA LYS A 71 7.21 -63.68 24.61
C LYS A 71 6.63 -64.23 25.91
N ILE A 72 5.98 -63.38 26.70
CA ILE A 72 5.29 -63.79 27.94
C ILE A 72 4.02 -64.60 27.61
N GLY A 73 3.39 -64.33 26.47
CA GLY A 73 2.18 -65.02 26.02
C GLY A 73 0.90 -64.56 26.71
N GLN A 74 0.93 -63.41 27.41
CA GLN A 74 -0.22 -62.81 28.09
C GLN A 74 -0.29 -61.31 27.80
N SER A 75 -1.50 -60.79 27.56
CA SER A 75 -1.73 -59.37 27.24
C SER A 75 -1.48 -58.42 28.41
N ILE A 76 -1.60 -58.92 29.64
CA ILE A 76 -1.24 -58.21 30.88
C ILE A 76 -0.06 -58.96 31.47
N ILE A 77 1.04 -58.24 31.74
CA ILE A 77 2.25 -58.84 32.29
C ILE A 77 2.02 -59.22 33.77
N PRO A 78 2.22 -60.50 34.16
CA PRO A 78 2.07 -60.95 35.54
C PRO A 78 3.04 -60.31 36.52
N ASP A 79 2.62 -60.19 37.78
CA ASP A 79 3.43 -59.59 38.84
C ASP A 79 4.74 -60.33 39.10
N GLY A 80 4.77 -61.66 38.91
CA GLY A 80 5.99 -62.46 39.01
C GLY A 80 7.08 -62.04 38.02
N VAL A 81 6.71 -61.56 36.82
CA VAL A 81 7.66 -61.07 35.82
C VAL A 81 8.30 -59.76 36.28
N TYR A 82 7.51 -58.84 36.85
CA TYR A 82 8.04 -57.61 37.44
C TYR A 82 8.90 -57.90 38.66
N ALA A 83 8.51 -58.88 39.49
CA ALA A 83 9.31 -59.30 40.64
C ALA A 83 10.69 -59.79 40.20
N GLU A 84 10.76 -60.63 39.17
CA GLU A 84 12.03 -61.10 38.60
C GLU A 84 12.84 -59.95 37.98
N LEU A 85 12.21 -59.10 37.18
CA LEU A 85 12.84 -57.93 36.57
C LEU A 85 13.48 -57.03 37.63
N LEU A 86 12.70 -56.65 38.64
CA LEU A 86 13.15 -55.77 39.72
C LEU A 86 14.25 -56.44 40.56
N LYS A 87 14.17 -57.75 40.81
CA LYS A 87 15.24 -58.50 41.48
C LYS A 87 16.57 -58.43 40.69
N LYS A 88 16.52 -58.60 39.37
CA LYS A 88 17.71 -58.47 38.50
C LYS A 88 18.24 -57.04 38.49
N LEU A 89 17.39 -56.05 38.32
CA LEU A 89 17.79 -54.64 38.32
C LEU A 89 18.39 -54.20 39.66
N LYS A 90 17.80 -54.61 40.78
CA LYS A 90 18.31 -54.36 42.13
C LYS A 90 19.74 -54.88 42.32
N SER A 91 20.05 -56.05 41.76
CA SER A 91 21.41 -56.62 41.83
C SER A 91 22.48 -55.77 41.15
N ARG A 92 22.09 -54.85 40.25
CA ARG A 92 23.00 -53.96 39.52
C ARG A 92 23.33 -52.66 40.25
N GLN A 93 22.83 -52.47 41.48
CA GLN A 93 23.10 -51.31 42.33
C GLN A 93 22.76 -49.95 41.67
N PRO A 94 21.53 -49.74 41.17
CA PRO A 94 21.09 -48.42 40.73
C PRO A 94 20.94 -47.46 41.92
N ARG A 95 20.99 -46.15 41.66
CA ARG A 95 20.64 -45.16 42.69
C ARG A 95 19.13 -45.10 42.90
N ALA A 96 18.35 -45.19 41.84
CA ALA A 96 16.88 -45.19 41.91
C ALA A 96 16.30 -46.10 40.82
N ILE A 97 15.18 -46.75 41.13
CA ILE A 97 14.37 -47.52 40.18
C ILE A 97 12.97 -46.92 40.17
N GLY A 98 12.49 -46.53 39.01
CA GLY A 98 11.11 -46.08 38.81
C GLY A 98 10.30 -47.12 38.07
N LEU A 99 9.15 -47.51 38.61
CA LEU A 99 8.19 -48.40 37.98
C LEU A 99 7.00 -47.57 37.48
N ASP A 100 7.06 -47.15 36.21
CA ASP A 100 5.99 -46.42 35.50
C ASP A 100 4.92 -47.40 34.99
N ILE A 101 4.35 -48.18 35.91
CA ILE A 101 3.35 -49.20 35.64
C ILE A 101 2.35 -49.18 36.80
N PHE A 102 1.06 -48.98 36.51
CA PHE A 102 0.01 -49.02 37.52
C PHE A 102 -0.14 -50.44 38.07
N ARG A 103 -0.03 -50.57 39.41
CA ARG A 103 -0.11 -51.84 40.14
C ARG A 103 -0.92 -51.69 41.43
N ASP A 104 -2.09 -51.06 41.31
CA ASP A 104 -3.08 -50.92 42.38
C ASP A 104 -3.86 -52.22 42.64
N VAL A 105 -4.04 -53.04 41.60
CA VAL A 105 -4.70 -54.35 41.68
C VAL A 105 -3.68 -55.49 41.44
N PRO A 106 -3.74 -56.59 42.22
CA PRO A 106 -2.92 -57.78 42.00
C PRO A 106 -3.09 -58.40 40.61
N VAL A 107 -1.98 -58.83 39.99
CA VAL A 107 -1.98 -59.57 38.71
C VAL A 107 -1.20 -60.87 38.87
N GLU A 108 -1.91 -61.97 39.10
CA GLU A 108 -1.30 -63.30 39.27
C GLU A 108 -0.78 -63.91 37.95
N PRO A 109 0.21 -64.82 38.00
CA PRO A 109 0.90 -65.32 39.19
C PRO A 109 2.03 -64.40 39.69
N GLY A 110 2.29 -64.45 41.00
CA GLY A 110 3.52 -63.92 41.61
C GLY A 110 3.34 -62.59 42.36
N HIS A 111 2.11 -62.24 42.75
CA HIS A 111 1.84 -61.00 43.46
C HIS A 111 2.62 -60.90 44.79
N ASP A 112 2.64 -61.96 45.59
CA ASP A 112 3.36 -62.00 46.87
C ASP A 112 4.87 -61.73 46.69
N GLN A 113 5.46 -62.26 45.61
CA GLN A 113 6.87 -62.06 45.27
C GLN A 113 7.14 -60.60 44.90
N LEU A 114 6.22 -59.96 44.16
CA LEU A 114 6.32 -58.55 43.82
C LEU A 114 6.22 -57.67 45.08
N VAL A 115 5.27 -57.98 45.98
CA VAL A 115 5.13 -57.28 47.27
C VAL A 115 6.38 -57.43 48.13
N GLU A 116 7.01 -58.61 48.19
CA GLU A 116 8.29 -58.83 48.89
C GLU A 116 9.42 -57.96 48.28
N ILE A 117 9.47 -57.86 46.95
CA ILE A 117 10.44 -57.00 46.26
C ILE A 117 10.18 -55.51 46.56
N PHE A 118 8.93 -55.06 46.58
CA PHE A 118 8.54 -53.71 47.01
C PHE A 118 8.98 -53.44 48.46
N GLN A 119 8.77 -54.42 49.34
CA GLN A 119 9.15 -54.33 50.74
C GLN A 119 10.67 -54.40 50.99
N SER A 120 11.45 -54.96 50.08
CA SER A 120 12.90 -55.10 50.27
C SER A 120 13.73 -54.05 49.52
N THR A 121 13.13 -53.17 48.72
CA THR A 121 13.86 -52.26 47.80
C THR A 121 13.62 -50.78 48.15
N PRO A 122 14.49 -50.14 48.96
CA PRO A 122 14.28 -48.78 49.49
C PRO A 122 14.39 -47.66 48.45
N ASN A 123 15.00 -47.93 47.30
CA ASN A 123 15.17 -46.97 46.21
C ASN A 123 14.26 -47.25 45.01
N LEU A 124 13.19 -48.02 45.21
CA LEU A 124 12.13 -48.23 44.23
C LEU A 124 11.02 -47.21 44.45
N VAL A 125 10.53 -46.60 43.38
CA VAL A 125 9.39 -45.69 43.38
C VAL A 125 8.33 -46.22 42.41
N GLY A 126 7.10 -46.38 42.88
CA GLY A 126 5.94 -46.68 42.05
C GLY A 126 5.17 -45.42 41.69
N ILE A 127 4.12 -45.57 40.90
CA ILE A 127 3.30 -44.45 40.44
C ILE A 127 1.88 -44.47 41.02
N GLU A 128 1.29 -43.29 41.15
CA GLU A 128 -0.15 -43.07 41.26
C GLU A 128 -0.58 -41.97 40.28
N LYS A 129 -1.86 -41.91 39.93
CA LYS A 129 -2.43 -40.80 39.18
C LYS A 129 -3.26 -39.95 40.14
N VAL A 130 -2.77 -38.78 40.51
CA VAL A 130 -3.34 -37.97 41.60
C VAL A 130 -4.50 -37.09 41.13
N VAL A 131 -4.39 -36.50 39.94
CA VAL A 131 -5.36 -35.58 39.37
C VAL A 131 -5.91 -36.17 38.09
N GLY A 132 -7.23 -36.38 38.05
CA GLY A 132 -7.91 -36.77 36.82
C GLY A 132 -7.86 -35.64 35.79
N GLU A 133 -7.53 -35.94 34.54
CA GLU A 133 -7.85 -35.07 33.41
C GLU A 133 -9.34 -35.26 33.07
N GLU A 134 -10.03 -34.24 32.57
CA GLU A 134 -11.43 -34.26 32.10
C GLU A 134 -11.88 -35.66 31.60
N GLY A 135 -12.49 -36.45 32.49
CA GLY A 135 -13.02 -37.79 32.19
C GLY A 135 -12.15 -39.03 32.54
N ARG A 136 -10.97 -38.89 33.15
CA ARG A 136 -10.15 -40.01 33.65
C ARG A 136 -10.14 -40.07 35.17
N GLU A 137 -10.32 -41.27 35.73
CA GLU A 137 -10.32 -41.53 37.17
C GLU A 137 -8.89 -41.47 37.75
N VAL A 138 -8.80 -41.04 39.01
CA VAL A 138 -7.60 -41.17 39.87
C VAL A 138 -7.23 -42.65 39.96
N VAL A 139 -5.95 -42.98 39.80
CA VAL A 139 -5.47 -44.37 39.91
C VAL A 139 -4.63 -44.49 41.17
N ASN A 140 -5.03 -45.40 42.06
CA ASN A 140 -4.34 -45.61 43.32
C ASN A 140 -2.92 -46.16 43.08
N PRO A 141 -1.99 -45.98 44.03
CA PRO A 141 -0.69 -46.63 43.97
C PRO A 141 -0.72 -48.08 44.45
N PRO A 142 0.38 -48.83 44.23
CA PRO A 142 0.60 -50.10 44.89
C PRO A 142 0.60 -49.96 46.42
N PRO A 143 -0.27 -50.68 47.16
CA PRO A 143 -0.42 -50.49 48.61
C PRO A 143 0.89 -50.65 49.39
N ALA A 144 1.73 -51.62 49.00
CA ALA A 144 3.01 -51.88 49.65
C ALA A 144 4.04 -50.75 49.49
N LEU A 145 4.03 -50.06 48.33
CA LEU A 145 4.89 -48.89 48.11
C LEU A 145 4.33 -47.64 48.79
N LYS A 146 2.99 -47.46 48.78
CA LYS A 146 2.32 -46.35 49.49
C LYS A 146 2.63 -46.37 50.99
N ALA A 147 2.58 -47.55 51.62
CA ALA A 147 2.90 -47.70 53.04
C ALA A 147 4.33 -47.26 53.41
N LYS A 148 5.23 -47.18 52.43
CA LYS A 148 6.61 -46.71 52.60
C LYS A 148 6.87 -45.29 52.13
N GLY A 149 5.83 -44.61 51.64
CA GLY A 149 5.96 -43.31 51.00
C GLY A 149 6.69 -43.36 49.66
N GLN A 150 6.87 -44.53 49.04
CA GLN A 150 7.64 -44.75 47.81
C GLN A 150 6.82 -44.61 46.54
N VAL A 151 5.98 -43.57 46.47
CA VAL A 151 5.04 -43.33 45.37
C VAL A 151 5.22 -41.91 44.86
N GLY A 152 5.25 -41.76 43.54
CA GLY A 152 5.23 -40.46 42.88
C GLY A 152 4.03 -40.29 41.95
N ALA A 153 3.60 -39.05 41.75
CA ALA A 153 2.52 -38.70 40.84
C ALA A 153 2.97 -38.85 39.37
N ASN A 154 2.22 -39.62 38.59
CA ASN A 154 2.44 -39.83 37.15
C ASN A 154 1.76 -38.78 36.27
N ASP A 155 1.22 -37.74 36.89
CA ASP A 155 0.44 -36.71 36.23
C ASP A 155 1.31 -35.91 35.24
N LEU A 156 0.83 -35.84 34.00
CA LEU A 156 1.40 -35.01 32.94
C LEU A 156 0.41 -33.92 32.56
N ILE A 157 0.92 -32.76 32.18
CA ILE A 157 0.08 -31.63 31.75
C ILE A 157 0.10 -31.57 30.23
N VAL A 158 -1.07 -31.80 29.65
CA VAL A 158 -1.30 -31.67 28.22
C VAL A 158 -1.89 -30.29 27.93
N ASP A 159 -1.21 -29.49 27.12
CA ASP A 159 -1.72 -28.19 26.68
C ASP A 159 -2.85 -28.36 25.66
N ALA A 160 -3.60 -27.28 25.39
CA ALA A 160 -4.80 -27.30 24.54
C ALA A 160 -4.58 -27.79 23.09
N ASP A 161 -3.33 -27.85 22.60
CA ASP A 161 -2.96 -28.45 21.30
C ASP A 161 -2.43 -29.89 21.42
N ASN A 162 -2.79 -30.57 22.51
CA ASN A 162 -2.46 -31.96 22.84
C ASN A 162 -0.95 -32.25 23.01
N LYS A 163 -0.18 -31.26 23.48
CA LYS A 163 1.27 -31.40 23.69
C LYS A 163 1.69 -31.17 25.14
N VAL A 164 2.67 -31.96 25.58
CA VAL A 164 3.33 -31.78 26.88
C VAL A 164 4.49 -30.81 26.71
N ARG A 165 4.36 -29.59 27.23
CA ARG A 165 5.45 -28.60 27.33
C ARG A 165 5.78 -28.23 28.76
N ARG A 166 4.85 -28.51 29.67
CA ARG A 166 4.93 -28.25 31.10
C ARG A 166 4.90 -29.57 31.84
N THR A 167 5.44 -29.55 33.03
CA THR A 167 5.51 -30.73 33.89
C THR A 167 5.38 -30.30 35.35
N LEU A 168 4.98 -31.25 36.18
CA LEU A 168 4.79 -31.06 37.61
C LEU A 168 6.05 -31.51 38.35
N LEU A 169 6.50 -30.72 39.31
CA LEU A 169 7.42 -31.15 40.36
C LEU A 169 6.64 -31.80 41.50
N SER A 170 5.48 -31.25 41.84
CA SER A 170 4.56 -31.79 42.82
C SER A 170 3.12 -31.43 42.48
N VAL A 171 2.19 -32.22 43.00
CA VAL A 171 0.76 -32.03 42.85
C VAL A 171 0.11 -32.17 44.21
N ASP A 172 -0.92 -31.38 44.48
CA ASP A 172 -1.67 -31.48 45.72
C ASP A 172 -2.84 -32.44 45.49
N ASN A 173 -2.94 -33.49 46.30
CA ASN A 173 -4.02 -34.45 46.21
C ASN A 173 -5.35 -33.83 46.74
N PRO A 174 -6.52 -34.46 46.51
CA PRO A 174 -7.80 -33.94 47.00
C PRO A 174 -7.88 -33.78 48.53
N SER A 175 -7.01 -34.46 49.28
CA SER A 175 -6.88 -34.33 50.74
C SER A 175 -5.98 -33.17 51.18
N GLY A 176 -5.36 -32.44 50.24
CA GLY A 176 -4.48 -31.29 50.49
C GLY A 176 -3.02 -31.66 50.78
N GLU A 177 -2.63 -32.93 50.62
CA GLU A 177 -1.24 -33.39 50.77
C GLU A 177 -0.48 -33.22 49.44
N THR A 178 0.73 -32.67 49.52
CA THR A 178 1.61 -32.48 48.37
C THR A 178 2.36 -33.78 48.04
N VAL A 179 2.04 -34.37 46.89
CA VAL A 179 2.71 -35.56 46.34
C VAL A 179 3.79 -35.12 45.36
N TYR A 180 5.00 -35.65 45.49
CA TYR A 180 6.06 -35.42 44.51
C TYR A 180 5.74 -36.10 43.20
N SER A 181 6.02 -35.43 42.08
CA SER A 181 5.99 -36.07 40.77
C SER A 181 6.97 -37.23 40.72
N PHE A 182 6.63 -38.24 39.93
CA PHE A 182 7.45 -39.43 39.75
C PHE A 182 8.88 -39.09 39.33
N GLY A 183 9.05 -38.16 38.37
CA GLY A 183 10.38 -37.74 37.92
C GLY A 183 11.16 -36.92 38.96
N LEU A 184 10.49 -36.10 39.77
CA LEU A 184 11.17 -35.42 40.89
C LEU A 184 11.64 -36.44 41.92
N TYR A 185 10.80 -37.38 42.31
CA TYR A 185 11.14 -38.33 43.36
C TYR A 185 12.38 -39.16 42.98
N LEU A 186 12.43 -39.66 41.75
CA LEU A 186 13.62 -40.37 41.24
C LEU A 186 14.86 -39.49 41.22
N ALA A 187 14.73 -38.22 40.85
CA ALA A 187 15.85 -37.28 40.89
C ALA A 187 16.33 -37.04 42.33
N LEU A 188 15.44 -36.94 43.32
CA LEU A 188 15.81 -36.77 44.73
C LEU A 188 16.56 -38.00 45.26
N LEU A 189 16.11 -39.21 44.97
CA LEU A 189 16.82 -40.44 45.35
C LEU A 189 18.21 -40.53 44.70
N TYR A 190 18.35 -40.06 43.45
CA TYR A 190 19.65 -39.99 42.79
C TYR A 190 20.61 -38.99 43.46
N LEU A 191 20.07 -37.86 43.93
CA LEU A 191 20.81 -36.72 44.47
C LEU A 191 21.11 -36.84 45.97
N GLU A 192 20.33 -37.62 46.72
CA GLU A 192 20.46 -37.81 48.16
C GLU A 192 21.88 -38.26 48.58
N PRO A 193 22.54 -39.24 47.92
CA PRO A 193 23.92 -39.62 48.25
C PRO A 193 24.94 -38.50 48.06
N ASP A 194 24.62 -37.49 47.24
CA ASP A 194 25.48 -36.32 47.01
C ASP A 194 25.18 -35.18 48.02
N GLY A 195 24.27 -35.40 48.98
CA GLY A 195 23.87 -34.41 49.99
C GLY A 195 23.00 -33.28 49.44
N ILE A 196 22.39 -33.46 48.27
CA ILE A 196 21.56 -32.45 47.61
C ILE A 196 20.10 -32.71 47.92
N THR A 197 19.53 -31.93 48.84
CA THR A 197 18.11 -31.99 49.24
C THR A 197 17.34 -30.73 48.86
N PRO A 198 16.00 -30.79 48.70
CA PRO A 198 15.18 -29.62 48.42
C PRO A 198 15.20 -28.63 49.60
N GLU A 199 15.39 -27.36 49.29
CA GLU A 199 15.34 -26.27 50.26
C GLU A 199 14.32 -25.23 49.80
N VAL A 200 13.49 -24.71 50.72
CA VAL A 200 12.59 -23.60 50.40
C VAL A 200 13.38 -22.29 50.48
N VAL A 201 13.36 -21.51 49.41
CA VAL A 201 14.04 -20.20 49.37
C VAL A 201 13.29 -19.22 50.27
N ALA A 202 13.98 -18.69 51.28
CA ALA A 202 13.41 -17.79 52.29
C ALA A 202 12.65 -16.60 51.66
N GLY A 203 11.44 -16.34 52.14
CA GLY A 203 10.56 -15.28 51.64
C GLY A 203 9.84 -15.61 50.33
N THR A 204 10.03 -16.80 49.77
CA THR A 204 9.34 -17.29 48.57
C THR A 204 8.71 -18.65 48.81
N LYS A 205 7.94 -19.14 47.84
CA LYS A 205 7.48 -20.54 47.78
C LYS A 205 8.33 -21.38 46.81
N ASP A 206 9.47 -20.85 46.37
CA ASP A 206 10.30 -21.50 45.37
C ASP A 206 11.24 -22.53 46.02
N TRP A 207 11.46 -23.65 45.35
CA TRP A 207 12.40 -24.69 45.75
C TRP A 207 13.78 -24.45 45.13
N ARG A 208 14.81 -24.58 45.94
CA ARG A 208 16.21 -24.65 45.54
C ARG A 208 16.69 -26.10 45.69
N LEU A 209 17.33 -26.60 44.65
CA LEU A 209 17.99 -27.90 44.66
C LEU A 209 19.40 -27.72 44.10
N GLY A 210 20.41 -27.95 44.94
CA GLY A 210 21.81 -27.73 44.60
C GLY A 210 22.06 -26.32 44.06
N LYS A 211 22.54 -26.23 42.80
CA LYS A 211 22.90 -24.95 42.16
C LYS A 211 21.73 -24.14 41.60
N THR A 212 20.51 -24.69 41.55
CA THR A 212 19.40 -24.08 40.80
C THR A 212 18.17 -23.86 41.67
N THR A 213 17.56 -22.68 41.52
CA THR A 213 16.22 -22.37 42.04
C THR A 213 15.19 -22.61 40.94
N PHE A 214 14.25 -23.50 41.22
CA PHE A 214 13.14 -23.85 40.33
C PHE A 214 12.02 -22.86 40.57
N LYS A 215 11.81 -21.87 39.70
CA LYS A 215 10.71 -20.92 39.90
C LYS A 215 9.38 -21.53 39.52
N ARG A 216 8.35 -21.34 40.34
CA ARG A 216 6.99 -21.83 40.03
C ARG A 216 6.42 -21.15 38.78
N PHE A 217 5.82 -21.94 37.90
CA PHE A 217 5.12 -21.45 36.71
C PHE A 217 3.98 -20.48 37.07
N GLN A 218 3.79 -19.44 36.26
CA GLN A 218 2.71 -18.47 36.39
C GLN A 218 1.77 -18.55 35.17
N PRO A 219 0.49 -18.18 35.31
CA PRO A 219 -0.52 -18.35 34.26
C PRO A 219 -0.18 -17.70 32.90
N ASN A 220 0.60 -16.61 32.94
CA ASN A 220 0.99 -15.82 31.76
C ASN A 220 2.47 -15.97 31.38
N HIS A 221 3.15 -17.03 31.82
CA HIS A 221 4.56 -17.23 31.48
C HIS A 221 4.76 -17.48 29.98
N GLY A 222 5.69 -16.75 29.36
CA GLY A 222 6.11 -17.01 27.98
C GLY A 222 4.97 -16.81 26.99
N GLY A 223 4.57 -17.85 26.28
CA GLY A 223 3.43 -17.80 25.35
C GLY A 223 2.06 -18.06 25.98
N TYR A 224 1.98 -18.45 27.26
CA TYR A 224 0.72 -18.80 27.93
C TYR A 224 -0.09 -17.55 28.32
N VAL A 225 -1.41 -17.71 28.41
CA VAL A 225 -2.37 -16.70 28.89
C VAL A 225 -3.42 -17.42 29.73
N GLY A 226 -3.51 -17.06 31.01
CA GLY A 226 -4.50 -17.65 31.92
C GLY A 226 -4.39 -19.18 32.07
N ALA A 227 -3.18 -19.75 31.89
CA ALA A 227 -2.98 -21.18 32.01
C ALA A 227 -3.13 -21.65 33.47
N ASP A 228 -3.65 -22.86 33.66
CA ASP A 228 -3.68 -23.49 34.98
C ASP A 228 -2.26 -23.56 35.57
N ASN A 229 -2.14 -23.19 36.85
CA ASN A 229 -0.90 -23.18 37.62
C ASN A 229 -1.03 -24.01 38.93
N GLY A 230 -1.95 -24.98 38.94
CA GLY A 230 -2.13 -25.95 40.02
C GLY A 230 -0.89 -26.83 40.21
N GLY A 231 -0.58 -27.19 41.46
CA GLY A 231 0.68 -27.87 41.79
C GLY A 231 1.92 -27.02 41.49
N TYR A 232 3.09 -27.63 41.58
CA TYR A 232 4.37 -26.97 41.33
C TYR A 232 4.82 -27.23 39.90
N GLN A 233 4.41 -26.40 38.95
CA GLN A 233 4.72 -26.61 37.54
C GLN A 233 6.00 -25.89 37.09
N LEU A 234 6.61 -26.43 36.02
CA LEU A 234 7.70 -25.80 35.27
C LEU A 234 7.61 -26.09 33.77
N VAL A 235 8.25 -25.25 32.95
CA VAL A 235 8.43 -25.53 31.52
C VAL A 235 9.54 -26.56 31.34
N LEU A 236 9.24 -27.65 30.64
CA LEU A 236 10.15 -28.76 30.43
C LEU A 236 11.18 -28.41 29.35
N ASN A 237 12.45 -28.30 29.76
CA ASN A 237 13.60 -28.19 28.89
C ASN A 237 14.05 -29.61 28.48
N TYR A 238 13.33 -30.19 27.52
CA TYR A 238 13.66 -31.50 26.91
C TYR A 238 15.15 -31.60 26.56
N ARG A 239 15.71 -32.81 26.42
CA ARG A 239 17.06 -33.01 25.85
C ARG A 239 17.05 -33.24 24.34
N GLY A 240 15.94 -33.72 23.80
CA GLY A 240 15.82 -34.07 22.40
C GLY A 240 14.47 -34.71 22.09
N GLY A 241 14.36 -35.23 20.87
CA GLY A 241 13.21 -36.02 20.43
C GLY A 241 13.16 -37.43 21.06
N PRO A 242 12.25 -38.29 20.58
CA PRO A 242 12.07 -39.63 21.12
C PRO A 242 13.32 -40.52 20.94
N ARG A 243 13.47 -41.52 21.80
CA ARG A 243 14.59 -42.47 21.89
C ARG A 243 15.94 -41.78 22.13
N LYS A 244 15.94 -40.77 23.00
CA LYS A 244 17.15 -40.02 23.37
C LYS A 244 17.92 -40.63 24.53
N PHE A 245 17.25 -41.38 25.40
CA PHE A 245 17.87 -42.09 26.52
C PHE A 245 18.34 -43.48 26.09
N ASP A 246 19.32 -44.02 26.81
CA ASP A 246 19.78 -45.39 26.60
C ASP A 246 18.68 -46.35 27.09
N THR A 247 18.13 -47.12 26.14
CA THR A 247 16.96 -47.97 26.36
C THR A 247 17.30 -49.41 26.01
N VAL A 248 17.07 -50.32 26.95
CA VAL A 248 17.12 -51.78 26.74
C VAL A 248 15.72 -52.37 26.87
N SER A 249 15.46 -53.51 26.24
CA SER A 249 14.15 -54.15 26.35
C SER A 249 14.03 -54.93 27.67
N MET A 250 12.80 -55.12 28.17
CA MET A 250 12.57 -55.91 29.38
C MET A 250 13.09 -57.35 29.22
N ARG A 251 12.87 -57.98 28.06
CA ARG A 251 13.43 -59.30 27.74
C ARG A 251 14.96 -59.35 27.86
N ASP A 252 15.69 -58.32 27.42
CA ASP A 252 17.16 -58.34 27.48
C ASP A 252 17.64 -58.31 28.93
N VAL A 253 16.92 -57.62 29.82
CA VAL A 253 17.21 -57.63 31.26
C VAL A 253 16.90 -59.01 31.86
N LEU A 254 15.74 -59.58 31.53
CA LEU A 254 15.32 -60.88 32.03
C LEU A 254 16.25 -62.02 31.56
N GLU A 255 16.85 -61.91 30.38
CA GLU A 255 17.79 -62.88 29.84
C GLU A 255 19.26 -62.58 30.13
N ASP A 256 19.56 -61.56 30.95
CA ASP A 256 20.91 -61.09 31.25
C ASP A 256 21.75 -60.74 29.99
N GLN A 257 21.10 -60.26 28.92
CA GLN A 257 21.71 -59.81 27.66
C GLN A 257 22.12 -58.33 27.67
N ILE A 258 22.22 -57.71 28.85
CA ILE A 258 22.65 -56.32 29.01
C ILE A 258 24.05 -56.24 29.66
N PRO A 259 24.84 -55.18 29.41
CA PRO A 259 26.14 -55.00 30.05
C PRO A 259 26.09 -55.08 31.58
N PRO A 260 27.06 -55.73 32.26
CA PRO A 260 27.08 -55.89 33.72
C PRO A 260 26.84 -54.61 34.52
N ASN A 261 27.39 -53.49 34.03
CA ASN A 261 27.37 -52.17 34.65
C ASN A 261 26.27 -51.23 34.12
N TRP A 262 25.37 -51.70 33.24
CA TRP A 262 24.41 -50.84 32.53
C TRP A 262 23.54 -49.98 33.47
N GLY A 263 23.08 -50.54 34.60
CA GLY A 263 22.23 -49.86 35.58
C GLY A 263 22.94 -49.28 36.81
N ARG A 264 24.26 -49.46 36.94
CA ARG A 264 24.99 -49.13 38.17
C ARG A 264 25.13 -47.62 38.34
N ASP A 265 24.82 -47.12 39.54
CA ASP A 265 24.91 -45.68 39.88
C ASP A 265 24.03 -44.77 38.99
N ARG A 266 22.94 -45.31 38.44
CA ARG A 266 22.01 -44.62 37.54
C ARG A 266 20.58 -44.64 38.08
N VAL A 267 19.72 -43.81 37.48
CA VAL A 267 18.27 -43.94 37.57
C VAL A 267 17.80 -44.88 36.47
N ILE A 268 17.07 -45.93 36.83
CA ILE A 268 16.45 -46.87 35.89
C ILE A 268 14.95 -46.62 35.89
N LEU A 269 14.39 -46.24 34.74
CA LEU A 269 12.95 -46.09 34.54
C LEU A 269 12.41 -47.31 33.78
N ILE A 270 11.33 -47.91 34.27
CA ILE A 270 10.68 -49.06 33.64
C ILE A 270 9.31 -48.60 33.17
N GLY A 271 9.01 -48.73 31.87
CA GLY A 271 7.73 -48.27 31.32
C GLY A 271 7.46 -48.80 29.91
N PHE A 272 6.24 -48.57 29.43
CA PHE A 272 5.84 -48.99 28.09
C PHE A 272 6.44 -48.07 27.02
N VAL A 273 6.95 -48.69 25.95
CA VAL A 273 7.50 -47.98 24.77
C VAL A 273 6.96 -48.52 23.44
N GLY A 274 6.14 -49.58 23.47
CA GLY A 274 5.47 -50.15 22.30
C GLY A 274 4.19 -49.39 21.91
N ASP A 275 3.92 -49.30 20.60
CA ASP A 275 2.82 -48.52 20.00
C ASP A 275 1.42 -48.91 20.51
N SER A 276 1.22 -50.16 20.97
CA SER A 276 -0.08 -50.70 21.41
C SER A 276 -0.52 -50.25 22.81
N PHE A 277 0.36 -49.74 23.67
CA PHE A 277 0.05 -49.45 25.08
C PHE A 277 -0.62 -48.09 25.31
N GLN A 278 -0.74 -47.26 24.26
CA GLN A 278 -1.34 -45.92 24.29
C GLN A 278 -0.70 -44.93 25.30
N ASP A 279 0.50 -45.20 25.80
CA ASP A 279 1.27 -44.31 26.68
C ASP A 279 2.16 -43.34 25.90
N PHE A 280 1.56 -42.65 24.93
CA PHE A 280 2.27 -41.76 24.00
C PHE A 280 1.75 -40.34 24.06
N PHE A 281 2.69 -39.41 24.18
CA PHE A 281 2.40 -37.98 24.27
C PHE A 281 3.04 -37.23 23.12
N SER A 282 2.32 -36.23 22.61
CA SER A 282 2.96 -35.26 21.71
C SER A 282 3.79 -34.28 22.53
N THR A 283 4.96 -33.94 22.01
CA THR A 283 5.91 -33.00 22.63
C THR A 283 6.33 -31.93 21.61
N PRO A 284 7.15 -30.93 21.99
CA PRO A 284 7.77 -30.03 21.04
C PRO A 284 8.49 -30.72 19.87
N TYR A 285 8.94 -31.97 20.05
CA TYR A 285 9.61 -32.75 19.02
C TYR A 285 8.68 -33.60 18.15
N SER A 286 7.39 -33.68 18.49
CA SER A 286 6.45 -34.57 17.81
C SER A 286 5.82 -33.97 16.55
N SER A 287 6.10 -32.71 16.21
CA SER A 287 5.58 -32.07 15.00
C SER A 287 6.69 -31.36 14.25
N GLY A 288 6.57 -31.19 12.94
CA GLY A 288 7.48 -30.36 12.17
C GLY A 288 6.91 -30.06 10.79
N LEU A 289 7.34 -28.95 10.19
CA LEU A 289 6.78 -28.44 8.93
C LEU A 289 6.87 -29.47 7.76
N LEU A 290 7.82 -30.40 7.84
CA LEU A 290 8.13 -31.41 6.81
C LEU A 290 8.42 -32.80 7.41
N SER A 291 8.12 -33.04 8.69
CA SER A 291 8.48 -34.29 9.37
C SER A 291 7.25 -35.06 9.82
N LEU A 292 7.30 -36.39 9.71
CA LEU A 292 6.30 -37.27 10.30
C LEU A 292 6.17 -37.03 11.80
N VAL A 293 4.94 -37.07 12.30
CA VAL A 293 4.64 -36.97 13.72
C VAL A 293 5.23 -38.17 14.44
N LYS A 294 6.12 -37.92 15.41
CA LYS A 294 6.70 -38.97 16.26
C LYS A 294 6.37 -38.67 17.72
N PRO A 295 5.42 -39.39 18.34
CA PRO A 295 5.14 -39.20 19.75
C PRO A 295 6.33 -39.69 20.62
N MET A 296 6.31 -39.32 21.89
CA MET A 296 7.27 -39.73 22.91
C MET A 296 6.54 -40.57 23.95
N ALA A 297 7.14 -41.66 24.42
CA ALA A 297 6.53 -42.49 25.45
C ALA A 297 6.45 -41.74 26.80
N GLY A 298 5.45 -42.01 27.63
CA GLY A 298 5.26 -41.37 28.94
C GLY A 298 6.52 -41.46 29.81
N VAL A 299 7.09 -42.67 29.88
CA VAL A 299 8.35 -42.94 30.58
C VAL A 299 9.53 -42.07 30.09
N GLU A 300 9.58 -41.71 28.81
CA GLU A 300 10.61 -40.81 28.27
C GLU A 300 10.38 -39.35 28.68
N VAL A 301 9.12 -38.94 28.87
CA VAL A 301 8.80 -37.60 29.42
C VAL A 301 9.27 -37.51 30.87
N HIS A 302 9.03 -38.55 31.68
CA HIS A 302 9.54 -38.63 33.06
C HIS A 302 11.08 -38.71 33.10
N ALA A 303 11.72 -39.39 32.14
CA ALA A 303 13.18 -39.40 31.98
C ALA A 303 13.73 -37.99 31.70
N ASN A 304 13.07 -37.22 30.81
CA ASN A 304 13.44 -35.82 30.55
C ASN A 304 13.33 -34.94 31.80
N LEU A 305 12.25 -35.08 32.58
CA LEU A 305 12.08 -34.34 33.84
C LEU A 305 13.19 -34.71 34.84
N THR A 306 13.37 -36.01 35.09
CA THR A 306 14.37 -36.53 36.03
C THR A 306 15.76 -36.01 35.66
N SER A 307 16.13 -36.15 34.39
CA SER A 307 17.41 -35.68 33.88
C SER A 307 17.55 -34.16 33.98
N GLN A 308 16.50 -33.39 33.69
CA GLN A 308 16.53 -31.93 33.87
C GLN A 308 16.80 -31.56 35.32
N ILE A 309 16.13 -32.18 36.29
CA ILE A 309 16.30 -31.88 37.72
C ILE A 309 17.71 -32.20 38.16
N ILE A 310 18.20 -33.43 37.91
CA ILE A 310 19.56 -33.85 38.26
C ILE A 310 20.59 -32.88 37.65
N SER A 311 20.43 -32.53 36.37
CA SER A 311 21.39 -31.68 35.68
C SER A 311 21.37 -30.23 36.15
N SER A 312 20.19 -29.72 36.47
CA SER A 312 20.04 -28.37 37.00
C SER A 312 20.62 -28.28 38.41
N ALA A 313 20.41 -29.32 39.24
CA ALA A 313 20.91 -29.37 40.60
C ALA A 313 22.44 -29.50 40.67
N LYS A 314 23.03 -30.42 39.89
CA LYS A 314 24.48 -30.72 39.94
C LYS A 314 25.32 -29.80 39.04
N GLU A 315 24.88 -29.59 37.80
CA GLU A 315 25.65 -28.84 36.80
C GLU A 315 25.16 -27.41 36.57
N GLY A 316 23.98 -27.03 37.08
CA GLY A 316 23.40 -25.72 36.80
C GLY A 316 22.84 -25.59 35.37
N ARG A 317 22.42 -26.72 34.76
CA ARG A 317 21.73 -26.71 33.46
C ARG A 317 20.57 -25.70 33.49
N PRO A 318 20.48 -24.76 32.54
CA PRO A 318 19.48 -23.70 32.60
C PRO A 318 18.06 -24.24 32.43
N LEU A 319 17.15 -23.77 33.29
CA LEU A 319 15.71 -23.89 33.10
C LEU A 319 15.23 -22.92 32.03
N ILE A 320 14.09 -23.21 31.38
CA ILE A 320 13.43 -22.23 30.50
C ILE A 320 12.81 -21.13 31.37
N LYS A 321 13.27 -19.90 31.15
CA LYS A 321 12.82 -18.67 31.81
C LYS A 321 12.04 -17.82 30.83
N THR A 322 11.18 -16.95 31.35
CA THR A 322 10.37 -16.03 30.55
C THR A 322 10.50 -14.62 31.09
N TRP A 323 10.15 -13.63 30.28
CA TRP A 323 10.09 -12.24 30.74
C TRP A 323 8.83 -11.97 31.57
N SER A 324 8.87 -10.85 32.30
CA SER A 324 7.66 -10.29 32.91
C SER A 324 6.75 -9.73 31.83
N GLU A 325 5.44 -9.71 32.07
CA GLU A 325 4.44 -9.17 31.13
C GLU A 325 4.76 -7.73 30.71
N SER A 326 5.19 -6.90 31.66
CA SER A 326 5.60 -5.51 31.39
C SER A 326 6.77 -5.40 30.41
N SER A 327 7.74 -6.32 30.51
CA SER A 327 8.90 -6.35 29.60
C SER A 327 8.47 -6.78 28.20
N GLU A 328 7.52 -7.72 28.10
CA GLU A 328 6.93 -8.12 26.82
C GLU A 328 6.16 -6.97 26.15
N TRP A 329 5.41 -6.17 26.91
CA TRP A 329 4.70 -5.01 26.36
C TRP A 329 5.65 -3.94 25.82
N VAL A 330 6.74 -3.66 26.53
CA VAL A 330 7.80 -2.77 26.04
C VAL A 330 8.44 -3.32 24.78
N TRP A 331 8.66 -4.64 24.71
CA TRP A 331 9.19 -5.31 23.52
C TRP A 331 8.27 -5.18 22.30
N ILE A 332 6.95 -5.38 22.48
CA ILE A 332 5.94 -5.17 21.44
C ILE A 332 5.94 -3.71 20.97
N PHE A 333 5.96 -2.76 21.89
CA PHE A 333 5.99 -1.34 21.58
C PHE A 333 7.25 -0.95 20.80
N LEU A 334 8.41 -1.47 21.19
CA LEU A 334 9.68 -1.23 20.52
C LEU A 334 9.65 -1.72 19.07
N TRP A 335 9.18 -2.93 18.81
CA TRP A 335 9.10 -3.47 17.44
C TRP A 335 8.03 -2.81 16.59
N SER A 336 6.91 -2.37 17.19
CA SER A 336 5.95 -1.48 16.54
C SER A 336 6.62 -0.19 16.08
N GLY A 337 7.44 0.41 16.96
CA GLY A 337 8.19 1.63 16.67
C GLY A 337 9.24 1.45 15.57
N ILE A 338 10.00 0.35 15.60
CA ILE A 338 10.97 0.02 14.54
C ILE A 338 10.26 -0.08 13.18
N GLY A 339 9.15 -0.81 13.10
CA GLY A 339 8.39 -0.96 11.85
C GLY A 339 7.88 0.39 11.32
N ALA A 340 7.34 1.22 12.20
CA ALA A 340 6.87 2.57 11.84
C ALA A 340 8.02 3.49 11.40
N ILE A 341 9.14 3.53 12.16
CA ILE A 341 10.29 4.40 11.89
C ILE A 341 10.97 4.03 10.57
N LEU A 342 11.26 2.75 10.34
CA LEU A 342 11.93 2.28 9.12
C LEU A 342 11.08 2.63 7.88
N THR A 343 9.77 2.41 7.96
CA THR A 343 8.84 2.77 6.87
C THR A 343 8.77 4.28 6.66
N TRP A 344 8.71 5.05 7.75
CA TRP A 344 8.58 6.51 7.71
C TRP A 344 9.84 7.23 7.22
N GLN A 345 11.04 6.74 7.56
CA GLN A 345 12.30 7.30 7.09
C GLN A 345 12.49 7.07 5.58
N LEU A 346 11.99 5.95 5.06
CA LEU A 346 12.10 5.60 3.65
C LEU A 346 10.97 6.19 2.79
N ARG A 347 10.12 7.08 3.32
CA ARG A 347 8.91 7.59 2.64
C ARG A 347 9.19 8.55 1.48
N ASP A 348 10.18 9.45 1.62
CA ASP A 348 10.40 10.60 0.73
C ASP A 348 11.18 10.24 -0.55
N THR A 349 11.43 8.95 -0.78
CA THR A 349 12.31 8.50 -1.85
C THR A 349 11.49 8.06 -3.06
N ALA A 350 11.39 8.96 -4.04
CA ALA A 350 10.59 8.85 -5.25
C ALA A 350 10.99 7.64 -6.13
N SER A 351 9.96 6.89 -6.53
CA SER A 351 9.77 6.32 -7.87
C SER A 351 10.99 5.73 -8.60
N THR A 352 11.81 4.91 -7.92
CA THR A 352 12.80 4.06 -8.60
C THR A 352 12.72 2.62 -8.07
N ARG A 353 12.74 1.63 -8.98
CA ARG A 353 12.69 0.19 -8.64
C ARG A 353 13.73 -0.22 -7.59
N LYS A 354 14.90 0.43 -7.59
CA LYS A 354 15.98 0.21 -6.62
C LYS A 354 15.60 0.58 -5.18
N VAL A 355 14.78 1.62 -5.00
CA VAL A 355 14.34 2.10 -3.68
C VAL A 355 13.22 1.24 -3.11
N SER A 356 12.33 0.73 -3.98
CA SER A 356 11.33 -0.27 -3.58
C SER A 356 11.98 -1.56 -3.08
N LEU A 357 13.05 -2.02 -3.74
CA LEU A 357 13.85 -3.16 -3.27
C LEU A 357 14.50 -2.87 -1.92
N LEU A 358 15.12 -1.70 -1.74
CA LEU A 358 15.74 -1.31 -0.46
C LEU A 358 14.73 -1.36 0.71
N ARG A 359 13.50 -0.87 0.50
CA ARG A 359 12.44 -0.94 1.53
C ARG A 359 12.15 -2.39 1.93
N ILE A 360 11.97 -3.28 0.94
CA ILE A 360 11.72 -4.71 1.21
C ILE A 360 12.91 -5.34 1.93
N THR A 361 14.14 -5.05 1.48
CA THR A 361 15.36 -5.60 2.09
C THR A 361 15.53 -5.16 3.55
N VAL A 362 15.31 -3.89 3.87
CA VAL A 362 15.40 -3.38 5.26
C VAL A 362 14.37 -4.06 6.16
N GLN A 363 13.14 -4.26 5.67
CA GLN A 363 12.08 -4.95 6.40
C GLN A 363 12.44 -6.43 6.64
N LEU A 364 12.96 -7.13 5.62
CA LEU A 364 13.42 -8.51 5.73
C LEU A 364 14.59 -8.67 6.72
N ILE A 365 15.55 -7.74 6.71
CA ILE A 365 16.67 -7.73 7.67
C ILE A 365 16.15 -7.56 9.09
N ALA A 366 15.23 -6.61 9.33
CA ALA A 366 14.66 -6.39 10.64
C ALA A 366 13.86 -7.61 11.14
N THR A 367 13.06 -8.25 10.28
CA THR A 367 12.37 -9.52 10.62
C THR A 367 13.37 -10.63 10.93
N SER A 368 14.41 -10.81 10.12
CA SER A 368 15.46 -11.80 10.36
C SER A 368 16.19 -11.55 11.68
N LEU A 369 16.43 -10.27 12.04
CA LEU A 369 17.05 -9.89 13.30
C LEU A 369 16.16 -10.22 14.50
N LEU A 370 14.85 -10.02 14.41
CA LEU A 370 13.89 -10.40 15.45
C LEU A 370 13.93 -11.92 15.72
N PHE A 371 13.81 -12.74 14.68
CA PHE A 371 13.88 -14.21 14.82
C PHE A 371 15.26 -14.67 15.32
N SER A 372 16.34 -14.14 14.76
CA SER A 372 17.70 -14.56 15.14
C SER A 372 18.02 -14.18 16.59
N SER A 373 17.64 -12.98 17.03
CA SER A 373 17.88 -12.53 18.40
C SER A 373 17.08 -13.33 19.42
N THR A 374 15.78 -13.54 19.18
CA THR A 374 14.93 -14.35 20.08
C THR A 374 15.38 -15.81 20.13
N TYR A 375 15.80 -16.40 19.00
CA TYR A 375 16.36 -17.74 18.97
C TYR A 375 17.69 -17.84 19.74
N MET A 376 18.61 -16.90 19.58
CA MET A 376 19.87 -16.88 20.33
C MET A 376 19.65 -16.74 21.84
N ILE A 377 18.68 -15.93 22.25
CA ILE A 377 18.30 -15.79 23.65
C ILE A 377 17.66 -17.09 24.18
N PHE A 378 16.86 -17.77 23.34
CA PHE A 378 16.29 -19.08 23.65
C PHE A 378 17.33 -20.16 23.89
N LEU A 379 18.42 -20.20 23.10
CA LEU A 379 19.53 -21.13 23.33
C LEU A 379 20.19 -20.96 24.71
N ASN A 380 20.05 -19.79 25.34
CA ASN A 380 20.52 -19.51 26.69
C ASN A 380 19.46 -19.75 27.77
N GLY A 381 18.36 -20.44 27.43
CA GLY A 381 17.28 -20.80 28.35
C GLY A 381 16.23 -19.72 28.56
N TRP A 382 16.07 -18.76 27.66
CA TRP A 382 15.07 -17.70 27.77
C TRP A 382 14.06 -17.73 26.62
N TRP A 383 12.81 -18.09 26.93
CA TRP A 383 11.70 -17.99 26.00
C TRP A 383 11.08 -16.59 26.07
N ILE A 384 11.42 -15.77 25.08
CA ILE A 384 10.86 -14.42 24.86
C ILE A 384 9.92 -14.48 23.66
N PRO A 385 8.74 -13.85 23.74
CA PRO A 385 7.76 -13.90 22.67
C PRO A 385 8.28 -13.28 21.37
N VAL A 386 8.04 -13.96 20.25
CA VAL A 386 8.44 -13.53 18.90
C VAL A 386 7.24 -13.13 18.04
N VAL A 387 6.08 -13.76 18.26
CA VAL A 387 4.89 -13.56 17.42
C VAL A 387 4.24 -12.18 17.64
N PRO A 388 3.96 -11.73 18.88
CA PRO A 388 3.38 -10.40 19.08
C PRO A 388 4.26 -9.25 18.53
N PRO A 389 5.59 -9.20 18.80
CA PRO A 389 6.46 -8.19 18.21
C PRO A 389 6.50 -8.22 16.67
N LEU A 390 6.45 -9.41 16.06
CA LEU A 390 6.39 -9.55 14.61
C LEU A 390 5.10 -8.95 14.04
N ILE A 391 3.95 -9.25 14.64
CA ILE A 391 2.66 -8.68 14.22
C ILE A 391 2.66 -7.17 14.41
N ALA A 392 3.21 -6.66 15.51
CA ALA A 392 3.30 -5.22 15.75
C ALA A 392 4.18 -4.51 14.72
N PHE A 393 5.32 -5.11 14.39
CA PHE A 393 6.24 -4.61 13.36
C PHE A 393 5.59 -4.57 11.96
N VAL A 394 4.97 -5.68 11.54
CA VAL A 394 4.28 -5.79 10.24
C VAL A 394 3.06 -4.88 10.20
N GLY A 395 2.24 -4.88 11.25
CA GLY A 395 1.05 -4.04 11.38
C GLY A 395 1.40 -2.55 11.25
N SER A 396 2.42 -2.08 11.96
CA SER A 396 2.88 -0.68 11.86
C SER A 396 3.41 -0.35 10.45
N THR A 397 4.12 -1.28 9.82
CA THR A 397 4.58 -1.11 8.42
C THR A 397 3.41 -0.96 7.46
N VAL A 398 2.39 -1.81 7.58
CA VAL A 398 1.17 -1.76 6.75
C VAL A 398 0.40 -0.46 7.01
N THR A 399 0.17 -0.08 8.27
CA THR A 399 -0.57 1.14 8.64
C THR A 399 0.12 2.40 8.13
N VAL A 400 1.44 2.52 8.30
CA VAL A 400 2.19 3.68 7.80
C VAL A 400 2.18 3.74 6.26
N THR A 401 2.34 2.60 5.59
CA THR A 401 2.28 2.52 4.12
C THR A 401 0.89 2.92 3.61
N GLY A 402 -0.18 2.40 4.22
CA GLY A 402 -1.56 2.74 3.88
C GLY A 402 -1.86 4.22 4.11
N TYR A 403 -1.37 4.80 5.21
CA TYR A 403 -1.49 6.23 5.49
C TYR A 403 -0.82 7.10 4.42
N ILE A 404 0.40 6.74 4.00
CA ILE A 404 1.13 7.44 2.94
C ILE A 404 0.36 7.34 1.61
N ALA A 405 -0.08 6.12 1.24
CA ALA A 405 -0.80 5.89 -0.01
C ALA A 405 -2.13 6.66 -0.07
N HIS A 406 -2.90 6.66 1.02
CA HIS A 406 -4.15 7.41 1.13
C HIS A 406 -3.92 8.92 0.99
N THR A 407 -2.90 9.45 1.64
CA THR A 407 -2.56 10.88 1.56
C THR A 407 -2.14 11.27 0.14
N ALA A 408 -1.31 10.47 -0.51
CA ALA A 408 -0.88 10.70 -1.89
C ALA A 408 -2.06 10.66 -2.89
N SER A 409 -2.98 9.70 -2.74
CA SER A 409 -4.18 9.57 -3.57
C SER A 409 -5.11 10.77 -3.42
N SER A 410 -5.36 11.23 -2.19
CA SER A 410 -6.20 12.41 -1.93
C SER A 410 -5.61 13.68 -2.55
N ILE A 411 -4.29 13.87 -2.45
CA ILE A 411 -3.59 14.98 -3.11
C ILE A 411 -3.78 14.86 -4.63
N ARG A 412 -3.52 13.70 -5.23
CA ARG A 412 -3.68 13.48 -6.68
C ARG A 412 -5.12 13.75 -7.16
N LYS A 413 -6.13 13.31 -6.41
CA LYS A 413 -7.55 13.53 -6.74
C LYS A 413 -7.94 15.02 -6.69
N THR A 414 -7.38 15.77 -5.75
CA THR A 414 -7.66 17.22 -5.62
C THR A 414 -6.95 18.03 -6.70
N PHE A 415 -5.69 17.73 -7.00
CA PHE A 415 -4.91 18.47 -8.01
C PHE A 415 -5.16 18.01 -9.45
N GLY A 416 -5.51 16.74 -9.68
CA GLY A 416 -5.82 16.20 -11.02
C GLY A 416 -7.08 16.78 -11.67
N ARG A 417 -7.92 17.49 -10.91
CA ARG A 417 -9.04 18.28 -11.47
C ARG A 417 -8.60 19.57 -12.15
N TYR A 418 -7.40 20.05 -11.83
CA TYR A 418 -6.89 21.35 -12.26
C TYR A 418 -5.60 21.25 -13.08
N LEU A 419 -4.96 20.08 -13.10
CA LEU A 419 -3.65 19.84 -13.73
C LEU A 419 -3.65 18.46 -14.37
N SER A 420 -2.94 18.28 -15.48
CA SER A 420 -2.79 16.95 -16.10
C SER A 420 -2.03 15.99 -15.16
N ASP A 421 -2.28 14.69 -15.27
CA ASP A 421 -1.59 13.66 -14.47
C ASP A 421 -0.06 13.79 -14.56
N GLU A 422 0.43 14.20 -15.73
CA GLU A 422 1.85 14.45 -15.99
C GLU A 422 2.39 15.67 -15.22
N VAL A 423 1.60 16.74 -15.06
CA VAL A 423 1.96 17.90 -14.22
C VAL A 423 1.90 17.53 -12.74
N VAL A 424 0.87 16.80 -12.31
CA VAL A 424 0.74 16.36 -10.90
C VAL A 424 1.89 15.43 -10.51
N ALA A 425 2.26 14.47 -11.35
CA ALA A 425 3.40 13.59 -11.11
C ALA A 425 4.71 14.40 -11.01
N ASN A 426 4.95 15.35 -11.92
CA ASN A 426 6.15 16.19 -11.86
C ASN A 426 6.21 17.09 -10.61
N LEU A 427 5.08 17.68 -10.20
CA LEU A 427 5.01 18.53 -8.99
C LEU A 427 5.21 17.73 -7.70
N LEU A 428 4.73 16.47 -7.64
CA LEU A 428 4.81 15.62 -6.46
C LEU A 428 6.10 14.81 -6.36
N GLU A 429 6.71 14.43 -7.49
CA GLU A 429 7.84 13.50 -7.51
C GLU A 429 9.21 14.18 -7.64
N SER A 430 9.28 15.46 -8.03
CA SER A 430 10.54 16.21 -8.14
C SER A 430 10.76 17.13 -6.92
N GLN A 431 11.95 17.06 -6.29
CA GLN A 431 12.32 17.94 -5.17
C GLN A 431 12.35 19.44 -5.55
N ASP A 432 12.42 19.75 -6.85
CA ASP A 432 12.39 21.11 -7.38
C ASP A 432 11.00 21.54 -7.86
N GLY A 433 10.03 20.62 -7.94
CA GLY A 433 8.68 20.87 -8.47
C GLY A 433 7.85 21.87 -7.68
N LEU A 434 8.22 22.18 -6.43
CA LEU A 434 7.57 23.19 -5.58
C LEU A 434 8.42 24.44 -5.35
N LYS A 435 9.65 24.50 -5.88
CA LYS A 435 10.51 25.69 -5.72
C LYS A 435 10.07 26.78 -6.69
N LEU A 436 10.14 28.03 -6.24
CA LEU A 436 9.95 29.20 -7.10
C LEU A 436 11.09 29.31 -8.11
N GLY A 437 10.74 29.76 -9.33
CA GLY A 437 11.67 29.91 -10.44
C GLY A 437 11.29 29.01 -11.61
N GLY A 438 12.13 28.96 -12.63
CA GLY A 438 11.88 28.17 -13.82
C GLY A 438 13.12 27.96 -14.66
N LYS A 439 13.03 27.00 -15.57
CA LYS A 439 14.11 26.68 -16.53
C LYS A 439 13.79 27.27 -17.90
N ARG A 440 14.81 27.75 -18.60
CA ARG A 440 14.68 28.13 -20.01
C ARG A 440 14.48 26.87 -20.83
N GLN A 441 13.38 26.80 -21.56
CA GLN A 441 12.98 25.64 -22.34
C GLN A 441 12.35 26.08 -23.66
N LYS A 442 12.59 25.30 -24.72
CA LYS A 442 11.88 25.46 -25.99
C LYS A 442 10.47 24.92 -25.81
N VAL A 443 9.47 25.71 -26.14
CA VAL A 443 8.06 25.33 -26.08
C VAL A 443 7.35 25.75 -27.34
N THR A 444 6.28 25.01 -27.70
CA THR A 444 5.30 25.47 -28.68
C THR A 444 4.02 25.85 -27.95
N THR A 445 3.58 27.08 -28.16
CA THR A 445 2.40 27.65 -27.50
C THR A 445 1.28 27.76 -28.51
N LEU A 446 0.12 27.21 -28.15
CA LEU A 446 -1.13 27.36 -28.87
C LEU A 446 -2.05 28.26 -28.03
N THR A 447 -2.62 29.27 -28.68
CA THR A 447 -3.66 30.13 -28.10
C THR A 447 -4.92 30.01 -28.94
N SER A 448 -6.06 29.73 -28.34
CA SER A 448 -7.36 29.84 -28.99
C SER A 448 -8.19 30.95 -28.35
N ASP A 449 -9.13 31.48 -29.12
CA ASP A 449 -10.05 32.54 -28.70
C ASP A 449 -11.35 32.46 -29.52
N LEU A 450 -12.50 32.73 -28.91
CA LEU A 450 -13.80 32.69 -29.58
C LEU A 450 -14.11 34.05 -30.19
N ARG A 451 -14.41 34.08 -31.50
CA ARG A 451 -14.69 35.31 -32.23
C ARG A 451 -16.06 35.86 -31.86
N GLY A 452 -16.08 37.12 -31.41
CA GLY A 452 -17.31 37.82 -31.03
C GLY A 452 -17.93 37.36 -29.72
N PHE A 453 -17.27 36.49 -28.95
CA PHE A 453 -17.87 35.91 -27.74
C PHE A 453 -18.11 36.92 -26.63
N THR A 454 -17.23 37.91 -26.45
CA THR A 454 -17.46 38.99 -25.47
C THR A 454 -18.79 39.70 -25.74
N ALA A 455 -19.04 40.10 -27.00
CA ALA A 455 -20.30 40.73 -27.39
C ALA A 455 -21.50 39.78 -27.23
N LEU A 456 -21.32 38.50 -27.57
CA LEU A 456 -22.34 37.48 -27.32
C LEU A 456 -22.70 37.39 -25.83
N SER A 457 -21.70 37.36 -24.95
CA SER A 457 -21.89 37.20 -23.50
C SER A 457 -22.61 38.36 -22.83
N GLU A 458 -22.56 39.56 -23.43
CA GLU A 458 -23.34 40.73 -22.97
C GLU A 458 -24.82 40.65 -23.41
N SER A 459 -25.13 39.83 -24.42
CA SER A 459 -26.47 39.73 -25.01
C SER A 459 -27.31 38.54 -24.53
N ILE A 460 -26.75 37.68 -23.66
CA ILE A 460 -27.39 36.46 -23.14
C ILE A 460 -27.26 36.38 -21.62
N SER A 461 -27.98 35.44 -20.99
CA SER A 461 -27.92 35.27 -19.52
C SER A 461 -26.56 34.69 -19.06
N PRO A 462 -26.08 35.02 -17.85
CA PRO A 462 -24.85 34.43 -17.30
C PRO A 462 -24.87 32.89 -17.26
N GLU A 463 -26.02 32.28 -17.02
CA GLU A 463 -26.21 30.82 -17.03
C GLU A 463 -25.99 30.21 -18.41
N GLU A 464 -26.46 30.89 -19.47
CA GLU A 464 -26.20 30.51 -20.85
C GLU A 464 -24.72 30.68 -21.21
N VAL A 465 -24.07 31.77 -20.77
CA VAL A 465 -22.61 31.97 -20.93
C VAL A 465 -21.83 30.79 -20.34
N VAL A 466 -22.15 30.40 -19.10
CA VAL A 466 -21.51 29.27 -18.41
C VAL A 466 -21.78 27.95 -19.14
N THR A 467 -23.00 27.75 -19.65
CA THR A 467 -23.36 26.56 -20.42
C THR A 467 -22.55 26.46 -21.72
N ILE A 468 -22.43 27.56 -22.47
CA ILE A 468 -21.65 27.63 -23.70
C ILE A 468 -20.18 27.32 -23.40
N LEU A 469 -19.59 27.99 -22.39
CA LEU A 469 -18.20 27.77 -22.01
C LEU A 469 -17.95 26.32 -21.58
N ASN A 470 -18.82 25.72 -20.76
CA ASN A 470 -18.64 24.34 -20.33
C ASN A 470 -18.68 23.34 -21.50
N ILE A 471 -19.60 23.52 -22.46
CA ILE A 471 -19.67 22.66 -23.65
C ILE A 471 -18.42 22.81 -24.52
N TYR A 472 -18.00 24.06 -24.77
CA TYR A 472 -16.81 24.38 -25.56
C TYR A 472 -15.54 23.85 -24.89
N LEU A 473 -15.27 24.24 -23.65
CA LEU A 473 -14.05 23.88 -22.93
C LEU A 473 -13.92 22.38 -22.72
N ALA A 474 -15.02 21.67 -22.42
CA ALA A 474 -14.98 20.20 -22.29
C ALA A 474 -14.50 19.53 -23.58
N SER A 475 -15.08 19.94 -24.73
CA SER A 475 -14.69 19.37 -26.03
C SER A 475 -13.25 19.70 -26.40
N MET A 476 -12.79 20.93 -26.11
CA MET A 476 -11.41 21.34 -26.41
C MET A 476 -10.41 20.63 -25.50
N LEU A 477 -10.73 20.45 -24.21
CA LEU A 477 -9.86 19.81 -23.23
C LEU A 477 -9.56 18.35 -23.60
N ASP A 478 -10.59 17.58 -23.98
CA ASP A 478 -10.40 16.17 -24.40
C ASP A 478 -9.43 16.07 -25.58
N ILE A 479 -9.55 16.99 -26.55
CA ILE A 479 -8.66 17.06 -27.71
C ILE A 479 -7.25 17.43 -27.27
N ILE A 480 -7.08 18.52 -26.51
CA ILE A 480 -5.76 18.99 -26.05
C ILE A 480 -5.01 17.88 -25.31
N LEU A 481 -5.70 17.15 -24.43
CA LEU A 481 -5.12 16.01 -23.71
C LEU A 481 -4.76 14.84 -24.63
N SER A 482 -5.58 14.53 -25.64
CA SER A 482 -5.27 13.47 -26.62
C SER A 482 -4.01 13.75 -27.44
N TYR A 483 -3.70 15.02 -27.68
CA TYR A 483 -2.44 15.47 -28.30
C TYR A 483 -1.32 15.73 -27.28
N GLN A 484 -1.55 15.40 -26.00
CA GLN A 484 -0.61 15.59 -24.89
C GLN A 484 -0.12 17.04 -24.78
N GLY A 485 -1.02 18.00 -25.00
CA GLY A 485 -0.82 19.40 -24.66
C GLY A 485 -1.14 19.66 -23.19
N THR A 486 -0.36 20.54 -22.56
CA THR A 486 -0.59 20.96 -21.18
C THR A 486 -1.37 22.28 -21.20
N ILE A 487 -2.58 22.28 -20.64
CA ILE A 487 -3.35 23.51 -20.47
C ILE A 487 -2.66 24.33 -19.38
N ASP A 488 -2.22 25.54 -19.74
CA ASP A 488 -1.62 26.48 -18.81
C ASP A 488 -2.72 27.20 -18.02
N LYS A 489 -3.65 27.85 -18.74
CA LYS A 489 -4.82 28.49 -18.15
C LYS A 489 -5.94 28.75 -19.16
N PHE A 490 -7.14 28.96 -18.62
CA PHE A 490 -8.28 29.53 -19.34
C PHE A 490 -8.31 31.04 -19.11
N MET A 491 -8.53 31.80 -20.18
CA MET A 491 -8.55 33.27 -20.17
C MET A 491 -9.94 33.77 -20.61
N GLY A 492 -10.96 33.45 -19.82
CA GLY A 492 -12.36 33.64 -20.22
C GLY A 492 -12.76 32.55 -21.22
N ASP A 493 -12.96 32.95 -22.47
CA ASP A 493 -13.24 32.09 -23.62
C ASP A 493 -11.97 31.63 -24.37
N GLY A 494 -10.82 32.19 -24.05
CA GLY A 494 -9.54 31.79 -24.61
C GLY A 494 -8.89 30.62 -23.87
N ILE A 495 -8.12 29.80 -24.61
CA ILE A 495 -7.35 28.68 -24.05
C ILE A 495 -5.86 28.88 -24.37
N LEU A 496 -5.01 28.80 -23.34
CA LEU A 496 -3.56 28.78 -23.50
C LEU A 496 -3.04 27.36 -23.26
N VAL A 497 -2.38 26.79 -24.26
CA VAL A 497 -1.84 25.43 -24.25
C VAL A 497 -0.35 25.44 -24.55
N ILE A 498 0.40 24.62 -23.83
CA ILE A 498 1.84 24.46 -23.97
C ILE A 498 2.15 23.03 -24.40
N PHE A 499 2.96 22.93 -25.45
CA PHE A 499 3.62 21.70 -25.88
C PHE A 499 5.11 21.85 -25.56
N GLY A 500 5.66 20.82 -24.93
CA GLY A 500 7.04 20.80 -24.47
C GLY A 500 7.22 21.22 -23.02
N ALA A 501 6.16 21.31 -22.22
CA ALA A 501 6.22 21.46 -20.76
C ALA A 501 5.06 20.66 -20.11
N PRO A 502 5.27 20.00 -18.95
CA PRO A 502 6.52 19.88 -18.18
C PRO A 502 7.58 19.01 -18.87
N THR A 503 7.14 18.13 -19.77
CA THR A 503 7.98 17.19 -20.53
C THR A 503 8.18 17.69 -21.96
N VAL A 504 9.42 17.69 -22.43
CA VAL A 504 9.80 18.05 -23.80
C VAL A 504 9.69 16.82 -24.71
N ARG A 505 9.12 16.98 -25.91
CA ARG A 505 9.14 15.93 -26.94
C ARG A 505 9.61 16.51 -28.27
N GLU A 506 10.20 15.68 -29.13
CA GLU A 506 10.74 16.17 -30.40
C GLU A 506 9.65 16.66 -31.36
N ASP A 507 8.42 16.16 -31.22
CA ASP A 507 7.27 16.46 -32.06
C ASP A 507 6.33 17.53 -31.49
N ASP A 508 6.75 18.28 -30.47
CA ASP A 508 5.93 19.29 -29.78
C ASP A 508 5.21 20.24 -30.74
N ALA A 509 5.92 20.75 -31.76
CA ALA A 509 5.33 21.64 -32.76
C ALA A 509 4.32 20.94 -33.67
N LYS A 510 4.59 19.67 -34.07
CA LYS A 510 3.69 18.86 -34.89
C LYS A 510 2.38 18.57 -34.15
N ARG A 511 2.48 18.15 -32.89
CA ARG A 511 1.32 17.92 -32.02
C ARG A 511 0.52 19.19 -31.79
N ALA A 512 1.16 20.34 -31.60
CA ALA A 512 0.46 21.61 -31.46
C ALA A 512 -0.37 21.97 -32.71
N VAL A 513 0.21 21.82 -33.91
CA VAL A 513 -0.51 22.08 -35.17
C VAL A 513 -1.63 21.08 -35.38
N ALA A 514 -1.39 19.79 -35.17
CA ALA A 514 -2.42 18.75 -35.27
C ALA A 514 -3.57 18.99 -34.28
N CYS A 515 -3.25 19.34 -33.04
CA CYS A 515 -4.21 19.72 -32.01
C CYS A 515 -5.06 20.91 -32.46
N GLY A 516 -4.43 21.97 -33.00
CA GLY A 516 -5.16 23.13 -33.52
C GLY A 516 -6.14 22.76 -34.64
N VAL A 517 -5.72 21.90 -35.58
CA VAL A 517 -6.60 21.41 -36.65
C VAL A 517 -7.75 20.57 -36.09
N ALA A 518 -7.47 19.67 -35.15
CA ALA A 518 -8.49 18.85 -34.49
C ALA A 518 -9.50 19.69 -33.71
N MET A 519 -9.04 20.70 -32.97
CA MET A 519 -9.89 21.64 -32.24
C MET A 519 -10.83 22.39 -33.20
N GLN A 520 -10.32 22.89 -34.35
CA GLN A 520 -11.15 23.54 -35.36
C GLN A 520 -12.19 22.57 -35.97
N LEU A 521 -11.82 21.31 -36.24
CA LEU A 521 -12.75 20.32 -36.76
C LEU A 521 -13.88 20.00 -35.77
N ALA A 522 -13.55 19.92 -34.47
CA ALA A 522 -14.52 19.63 -33.41
C ALA A 522 -15.54 20.74 -33.17
N MET A 523 -15.27 21.97 -33.64
CA MET A 523 -16.25 23.07 -33.58
C MET A 523 -17.56 22.73 -34.30
N LYS A 524 -17.55 21.81 -35.27
CA LYS A 524 -18.78 21.31 -35.91
C LYS A 524 -19.72 20.64 -34.91
N ASP A 525 -19.18 19.77 -34.06
CA ASP A 525 -19.97 19.05 -33.06
C ASP A 525 -20.35 19.94 -31.87
N VAL A 526 -19.45 20.85 -31.46
CA VAL A 526 -19.77 21.89 -30.47
C VAL A 526 -20.94 22.73 -30.96
N ASN A 527 -20.87 23.26 -32.18
CA ASN A 527 -21.95 24.09 -32.74
C ASN A 527 -23.25 23.30 -32.95
N LYS A 528 -23.19 22.01 -33.29
CA LYS A 528 -24.38 21.15 -33.36
C LYS A 528 -25.06 21.03 -31.99
N LYS A 529 -24.29 20.85 -30.91
CA LYS A 529 -24.84 20.82 -29.53
C LYS A 529 -25.44 22.16 -29.13
N LEU A 530 -24.77 23.27 -29.45
CA LEU A 530 -25.30 24.61 -29.17
C LEU A 530 -26.61 24.87 -29.92
N GLN A 531 -26.70 24.49 -31.19
CA GLN A 531 -27.91 24.61 -31.99
C GLN A 531 -29.08 23.79 -31.42
N GLN A 532 -28.83 22.59 -30.88
CA GLN A 532 -29.85 21.78 -30.20
C GLN A 532 -30.43 22.46 -28.95
N LEU A 533 -29.66 23.37 -28.34
CA LEU A 533 -30.06 24.19 -27.20
C LEU A 533 -30.57 25.59 -27.62
N ASN A 534 -30.77 25.84 -28.92
CA ASN A 534 -31.12 27.15 -29.48
C ASN A 534 -30.10 28.26 -29.19
N LEU A 535 -28.83 27.92 -28.96
CA LEU A 535 -27.74 28.87 -28.73
C LEU A 535 -27.00 29.18 -30.04
N GLN A 536 -26.42 30.38 -30.13
CA GLN A 536 -25.71 30.82 -31.34
C GLN A 536 -24.44 29.97 -31.58
N PRO A 537 -24.11 29.69 -32.86
CA PRO A 537 -22.87 29.00 -33.19
C PRO A 537 -21.66 29.90 -32.90
N LEU A 538 -20.56 29.25 -32.52
CA LEU A 538 -19.29 29.86 -32.21
C LEU A 538 -18.30 29.73 -33.37
N GLU A 539 -17.42 30.70 -33.48
CA GLU A 539 -16.25 30.63 -34.35
C GLU A 539 -14.99 30.75 -33.50
N MET A 540 -13.96 29.97 -33.83
CA MET A 540 -12.70 29.97 -33.08
C MET A 540 -11.55 30.40 -34.00
N GLY A 541 -10.65 31.23 -33.49
CA GLY A 541 -9.36 31.51 -34.11
C GLY A 541 -8.22 30.94 -33.28
N ILE A 542 -7.19 30.40 -33.95
CA ILE A 542 -6.04 29.81 -33.28
C ILE A 542 -4.74 30.45 -33.74
N GLY A 543 -3.87 30.80 -32.79
CA GLY A 543 -2.50 31.24 -33.02
C GLY A 543 -1.49 30.25 -32.44
N ILE A 544 -0.42 29.93 -33.17
CA ILE A 544 0.63 29.01 -32.69
C ILE A 544 2.03 29.61 -32.92
N ASN A 545 2.86 29.61 -31.89
CA ASN A 545 4.23 30.07 -31.94
C ASN A 545 5.19 29.11 -31.23
N THR A 546 6.41 28.99 -31.74
CA THR A 546 7.47 28.16 -31.13
C THR A 546 8.67 29.03 -30.77
N GLY A 547 9.17 28.88 -29.54
CA GLY A 547 10.35 29.62 -29.10
C GLY A 547 10.80 29.28 -27.68
N ILE A 548 11.88 29.94 -27.25
CA ILE A 548 12.41 29.78 -25.89
C ILE A 548 11.61 30.63 -24.90
N ALA A 549 11.15 30.00 -23.82
CA ALA A 549 10.47 30.65 -22.70
C ALA A 549 10.98 30.08 -21.36
N VAL A 550 10.62 30.73 -20.25
CA VAL A 550 10.88 30.22 -18.90
C VAL A 550 9.66 29.46 -18.42
N VAL A 551 9.84 28.20 -18.01
CA VAL A 551 8.78 27.32 -17.50
C VAL A 551 9.09 26.97 -16.04
N GLY A 552 8.12 27.17 -15.15
CA GLY A 552 8.23 26.77 -13.74
C GLY A 552 7.19 27.43 -12.85
N ASN A 553 7.38 27.35 -11.53
CA ASN A 553 6.50 28.00 -10.57
C ASN A 553 6.81 29.48 -10.49
N ILE A 554 5.91 30.30 -11.02
CA ILE A 554 6.03 31.76 -10.99
C ILE A 554 5.00 32.35 -10.02
N GLY A 555 5.42 33.33 -9.22
CA GLY A 555 4.59 33.99 -8.23
C GLY A 555 5.31 34.17 -6.91
N SER A 556 4.57 34.02 -5.81
CA SER A 556 5.09 34.09 -4.43
C SER A 556 5.02 32.71 -3.77
N GLU A 557 5.70 32.52 -2.63
CA GLU A 557 5.69 31.23 -1.91
C GLU A 557 4.29 30.76 -1.51
N LYS A 558 3.35 31.71 -1.32
CA LYS A 558 1.96 31.41 -0.94
C LYS A 558 1.03 31.23 -2.14
N HIS A 559 1.39 31.81 -3.29
CA HIS A 559 0.60 31.80 -4.52
C HIS A 559 1.56 31.74 -5.69
N SER A 560 1.91 30.51 -6.09
CA SER A 560 2.71 30.23 -7.27
C SER A 560 1.90 29.36 -8.24
N GLU A 561 2.01 29.65 -9.52
CA GLU A 561 1.38 28.88 -10.59
C GLU A 561 2.49 28.27 -11.46
N TYR A 562 2.37 26.98 -11.79
CA TYR A 562 3.26 26.37 -12.76
C TYR A 562 2.87 26.87 -14.15
N THR A 563 3.64 27.79 -14.71
CA THR A 563 3.29 28.49 -15.95
C THR A 563 4.50 28.79 -16.82
N VAL A 564 4.25 29.34 -18.01
CA VAL A 564 5.26 29.77 -18.96
C VAL A 564 5.30 31.28 -19.13
N ILE A 565 6.50 31.87 -19.10
CA ILE A 565 6.71 33.30 -19.28
C ILE A 565 7.77 33.56 -20.35
N GLY A 566 7.45 34.48 -21.26
CA GLY A 566 8.43 35.01 -22.22
C GLY A 566 7.78 35.74 -23.38
N ASN A 567 8.58 36.53 -24.11
CA ASN A 567 8.12 37.27 -25.29
C ASN A 567 7.50 36.35 -26.36
N GLN A 568 7.94 35.09 -26.43
CA GLN A 568 7.43 34.09 -27.38
C GLN A 568 5.98 33.68 -27.07
N ILE A 569 5.55 33.76 -25.80
CA ILE A 569 4.17 33.48 -25.38
C ILE A 569 3.26 34.63 -25.81
N ASN A 570 3.69 35.86 -25.54
CA ASN A 570 2.97 37.07 -25.97
C ASN A 570 2.84 37.14 -27.50
N LEU A 571 3.83 36.62 -28.24
CA LEU A 571 3.77 36.53 -29.69
C LEU A 571 2.68 35.56 -30.17
N ALA A 572 2.48 34.41 -29.49
CA ALA A 572 1.41 33.47 -29.84
C ALA A 572 0.03 34.15 -29.78
N PHE A 573 -0.27 34.86 -28.68
CA PHE A 573 -1.51 35.64 -28.54
C PHE A 573 -1.70 36.65 -29.68
N ARG A 574 -0.64 37.40 -30.01
CA ARG A 574 -0.69 38.39 -31.09
C ARG A 574 -0.96 37.74 -32.44
N ILE A 575 -0.33 36.61 -32.74
CA ILE A 575 -0.62 35.83 -33.97
C ILE A 575 -2.09 35.42 -33.98
N GLY A 576 -2.61 34.96 -32.83
CA GLY A 576 -4.01 34.62 -32.64
C GLY A 576 -4.96 35.76 -33.01
N THR A 577 -4.66 37.02 -32.65
CA THR A 577 -5.55 38.16 -32.98
C THR A 577 -5.75 38.41 -34.49
N TYR A 578 -4.85 37.93 -35.35
CA TYR A 578 -4.94 38.08 -36.80
C TYR A 578 -5.74 36.96 -37.50
N ALA A 579 -6.17 35.94 -36.76
CA ALA A 579 -6.93 34.81 -37.31
C ALA A 579 -8.42 35.13 -37.31
N THR A 580 -9.10 34.98 -38.45
CA THR A 580 -10.57 35.04 -38.50
C THR A 580 -11.18 33.76 -37.91
N GLY A 581 -12.51 33.66 -37.88
CA GLY A 581 -13.19 32.41 -37.56
C GLY A 581 -12.73 31.27 -38.47
N ASN A 582 -12.55 30.08 -37.89
CA ASN A 582 -12.07 28.86 -38.55
C ASN A 582 -10.63 28.91 -39.09
N GLN A 583 -9.84 29.94 -38.73
CA GLN A 583 -8.44 30.02 -39.14
C GLN A 583 -7.47 29.55 -38.06
N ILE A 584 -6.35 29.01 -38.52
CA ILE A 584 -5.18 28.68 -37.71
C ILE A 584 -3.99 29.41 -38.33
N LEU A 585 -3.36 30.28 -37.55
CA LEU A 585 -2.17 31.02 -37.96
C LEU A 585 -0.96 30.55 -37.16
N ILE A 586 0.12 30.23 -37.87
CA ILE A 586 1.37 29.80 -37.26
C ILE A 586 2.53 30.74 -37.61
N SER A 587 3.48 30.86 -36.68
CA SER A 587 4.73 31.58 -36.91
C SER A 587 5.67 30.85 -37.88
N ASP A 588 6.67 31.57 -38.40
CA ASP A 588 7.75 30.98 -39.19
C ASP A 588 8.60 29.98 -38.39
N SER A 589 8.81 30.20 -37.08
CA SER A 589 9.53 29.27 -36.22
C SER A 589 8.77 27.95 -36.06
N THR A 590 7.45 28.01 -35.87
CA THR A 590 6.59 26.81 -35.82
C THR A 590 6.63 26.06 -37.13
N LEU A 591 6.49 26.74 -38.28
CA LEU A 591 6.55 26.06 -39.59
C LEU A 591 7.89 25.35 -39.83
N LYS A 592 9.01 25.95 -39.40
CA LYS A 592 10.34 25.34 -39.47
C LYS A 592 10.45 24.07 -38.63
N GLU A 593 9.93 24.10 -37.40
CA GLU A 593 9.98 22.96 -36.47
C GLU A 593 9.06 21.82 -36.89
N VAL A 594 7.88 22.13 -37.47
CA VAL A 594 6.95 21.11 -37.96
C VAL A 594 7.46 20.45 -39.24
N GLY A 595 8.13 21.22 -40.10
CA GLY A 595 8.59 20.80 -41.42
C GLY A 595 7.55 21.09 -42.50
N LYS A 596 7.95 21.82 -43.55
CA LYS A 596 7.05 22.30 -44.62
C LYS A 596 6.32 21.18 -45.37
N SER A 597 6.92 19.98 -45.48
CA SER A 597 6.32 18.83 -46.14
C SER A 597 5.18 18.19 -45.33
N SER A 598 5.11 18.47 -44.02
CA SER A 598 4.10 17.87 -43.13
C SER A 598 2.83 18.71 -43.01
N VAL A 599 2.85 19.98 -43.43
CA VAL A 599 1.72 20.92 -43.24
C VAL A 599 1.26 21.50 -44.57
N ARG A 600 -0.06 21.51 -44.80
CA ARG A 600 -0.67 22.27 -45.90
C ARG A 600 -0.81 23.73 -45.49
N ILE A 601 -0.15 24.62 -46.23
CA ILE A 601 -0.26 26.07 -46.03
C ILE A 601 -1.15 26.66 -47.12
N ASP A 602 -2.27 27.27 -46.71
CA ASP A 602 -3.27 27.80 -47.63
C ASP A 602 -2.97 29.26 -48.04
N SER A 603 -2.29 30.03 -47.18
CA SER A 603 -1.82 31.39 -47.47
C SER A 603 -0.70 31.84 -46.51
N SER A 604 -0.05 32.97 -46.80
CA SER A 604 0.93 33.59 -45.88
C SER A 604 0.88 35.11 -45.97
N LYS A 605 1.10 35.80 -44.85
CA LYS A 605 1.10 37.27 -44.78
C LYS A 605 2.22 37.80 -43.89
N GLN A 606 2.65 39.04 -44.12
CA GLN A 606 3.54 39.77 -43.22
C GLN A 606 2.71 40.69 -42.32
N VAL A 607 2.98 40.64 -41.02
CA VAL A 607 2.32 41.50 -40.04
C VAL A 607 3.38 42.15 -39.14
N THR A 608 3.05 43.31 -38.58
CA THR A 608 3.91 44.01 -37.61
C THR A 608 3.15 44.14 -36.30
N PRO A 609 3.19 43.12 -35.41
CA PRO A 609 2.48 43.17 -34.16
C PRO A 609 3.04 44.27 -33.25
N LYS A 610 2.16 44.93 -32.51
CA LYS A 610 2.53 45.97 -31.55
C LYS A 610 3.63 45.47 -30.60
N GLY A 611 4.76 46.17 -30.55
CA GLY A 611 5.91 45.82 -29.69
C GLY A 611 6.86 44.76 -30.27
N VAL A 612 6.81 44.50 -31.58
CA VAL A 612 7.85 43.75 -32.32
C VAL A 612 8.57 44.72 -33.25
N GLN A 613 9.91 44.71 -33.24
CA GLN A 613 10.72 45.69 -34.01
C GLN A 613 10.78 45.40 -35.52
N GLN A 614 10.57 44.15 -35.93
CA GLN A 614 10.62 43.73 -37.33
C GLN A 614 9.31 43.03 -37.74
N PRO A 615 8.84 43.22 -38.99
CA PRO A 615 7.72 42.47 -39.53
C PRO A 615 7.97 40.96 -39.44
N ILE A 616 6.94 40.21 -39.07
CA ILE A 616 6.99 38.74 -38.99
C ILE A 616 6.11 38.14 -40.08
N LYS A 617 6.52 36.97 -40.58
CA LYS A 617 5.71 36.19 -41.51
C LYS A 617 4.89 35.14 -40.75
N ILE A 618 3.59 35.11 -41.03
CA ILE A 618 2.65 34.12 -40.47
C ILE A 618 1.97 33.37 -41.61
N TYR A 619 1.60 32.13 -41.33
CA TYR A 619 1.11 31.17 -42.31
C TYR A 619 -0.25 30.60 -41.88
N GLU A 620 -1.21 30.55 -42.81
CA GLU A 620 -2.51 29.92 -42.60
C GLU A 620 -2.40 28.42 -42.83
N VAL A 621 -2.73 27.64 -41.82
CA VAL A 621 -2.70 26.17 -41.88
C VAL A 621 -4.03 25.64 -42.39
N GLY A 622 -3.98 24.92 -43.51
CA GLY A 622 -5.11 24.18 -44.08
C GLY A 622 -5.18 22.72 -43.64
N GLY A 623 -4.13 22.18 -43.03
CA GLY A 623 -4.11 20.80 -42.52
C GLY A 623 -2.70 20.27 -42.24
N ILE A 624 -2.62 19.05 -41.69
CA ILE A 624 -1.39 18.34 -41.38
C ILE A 624 -1.50 16.88 -41.87
N GLY A 625 -0.45 16.40 -42.54
CA GLY A 625 -0.39 15.05 -43.12
C GLY A 625 -0.09 13.95 -42.08
N GLU A 626 0.49 12.84 -42.54
CA GLU A 626 0.88 11.70 -41.71
C GLU A 626 1.70 12.12 -40.47
N PRO A 627 1.44 11.55 -39.27
CA PRO A 627 0.49 10.47 -38.99
C PRO A 627 -0.95 10.94 -38.68
N TYR A 628 -1.23 12.24 -38.73
CA TYR A 628 -2.50 12.79 -38.24
C TYR A 628 -3.60 12.82 -39.29
N ASN A 629 -3.24 13.12 -40.55
CA ASN A 629 -4.16 13.16 -41.69
C ASN A 629 -5.40 14.05 -41.47
N LEU A 630 -5.20 15.23 -40.89
CA LEU A 630 -6.27 16.17 -40.58
C LEU A 630 -6.24 17.36 -41.54
N PHE A 631 -7.37 17.66 -42.17
CA PHE A 631 -7.47 18.75 -43.15
C PHE A 631 -8.74 19.58 -42.93
N LEU A 632 -8.58 20.90 -42.94
CA LEU A 632 -9.66 21.86 -42.92
C LEU A 632 -10.25 22.00 -44.33
N THR A 633 -11.58 22.03 -44.39
CA THR A 633 -12.32 22.34 -45.61
C THR A 633 -12.39 23.86 -45.76
N LYS A 634 -11.89 24.39 -46.88
CA LYS A 634 -12.04 25.82 -47.20
C LYS A 634 -13.36 26.03 -47.94
N GLU A 635 -14.39 26.47 -47.22
CA GLU A 635 -15.65 26.89 -47.84
C GLU A 635 -15.41 28.20 -48.61
N LYS A 636 -15.68 28.22 -49.92
CA LYS A 636 -15.65 29.47 -50.69
C LYS A 636 -16.87 30.30 -50.30
N GLU A 637 -16.64 31.43 -49.66
CA GLU A 637 -17.71 32.38 -49.36
C GLU A 637 -18.15 33.11 -50.64
N ILE A 638 -19.45 33.06 -50.92
CA ILE A 638 -20.06 33.70 -52.09
C ILE A 638 -20.74 34.99 -51.64
N PHE A 639 -20.24 36.12 -52.12
CA PHE A 639 -20.82 37.44 -51.87
C PHE A 639 -21.82 37.78 -52.97
N MET A 640 -23.09 37.88 -52.61
CA MET A 640 -24.17 38.22 -53.54
C MET A 640 -24.48 39.71 -53.49
N PRO A 641 -24.66 40.37 -54.64
CA PRO A 641 -25.06 41.77 -54.67
C PRO A 641 -26.45 41.97 -54.06
N LEU A 642 -26.62 43.07 -53.34
CA LEU A 642 -27.91 43.46 -52.78
C LEU A 642 -28.74 44.24 -53.80
N SER A 643 -30.04 43.97 -53.87
CA SER A 643 -30.99 44.73 -54.70
C SER A 643 -31.18 46.17 -54.25
N LEU A 644 -30.96 46.44 -52.96
CA LEU A 644 -30.98 47.76 -52.37
C LEU A 644 -29.78 47.87 -51.42
N GLU A 645 -29.01 48.94 -51.56
CA GLU A 645 -27.90 49.21 -50.66
C GLU A 645 -28.39 49.51 -49.25
N ILE A 646 -27.76 48.89 -48.26
CA ILE A 646 -28.12 49.09 -46.86
C ILE A 646 -27.14 50.09 -46.26
N PRO A 647 -27.58 51.31 -45.88
CA PRO A 647 -26.70 52.30 -45.28
C PRO A 647 -26.17 51.81 -43.92
N VAL A 648 -24.89 52.00 -43.67
CA VAL A 648 -24.20 51.63 -42.44
C VAL A 648 -23.30 52.75 -41.95
N GLN A 649 -23.09 52.79 -40.64
CA GLN A 649 -22.04 53.56 -40.01
C GLN A 649 -21.08 52.60 -39.34
N TYR A 650 -19.78 52.87 -39.43
CA TYR A 650 -18.79 52.04 -38.76
C TYR A 650 -17.65 52.86 -38.17
N THR A 651 -17.01 52.27 -37.17
CA THR A 651 -15.85 52.82 -36.48
C THR A 651 -14.79 51.74 -36.35
N ILE A 652 -13.52 52.11 -36.50
CA ILE A 652 -12.39 51.19 -36.31
C ILE A 652 -12.15 51.01 -34.81
N VAL A 653 -11.98 49.77 -34.38
CA VAL A 653 -11.67 49.42 -32.99
C VAL A 653 -10.14 49.40 -32.82
N GLU A 654 -9.61 50.38 -32.11
CA GLU A 654 -8.17 50.48 -31.82
C GLU A 654 -7.87 49.94 -30.41
N GLY A 655 -7.36 48.71 -30.34
CA GLY A 655 -7.06 48.06 -29.07
C GLY A 655 -8.33 47.70 -28.31
N LYS A 656 -8.62 48.42 -27.22
CA LYS A 656 -9.84 48.25 -26.41
C LYS A 656 -10.82 49.43 -26.52
N ASN A 657 -10.50 50.44 -27.33
CA ASN A 657 -11.31 51.65 -27.47
C ASN A 657 -11.93 51.69 -28.87
N ILE A 658 -13.16 52.18 -28.94
CA ILE A 658 -13.81 52.57 -30.19
C ILE A 658 -13.15 53.90 -30.62
N GLY A 659 -12.64 53.98 -31.85
CA GLY A 659 -12.02 55.21 -32.35
C GLY A 659 -13.01 56.39 -32.44
N ASP A 660 -12.51 57.62 -32.51
CA ASP A 660 -13.37 58.83 -32.51
C ASP A 660 -13.98 59.18 -33.88
N SER A 661 -13.64 58.42 -34.92
CA SER A 661 -14.00 58.72 -36.32
C SER A 661 -15.11 57.80 -36.82
N LEU A 662 -16.34 58.34 -36.87
CA LEU A 662 -17.51 57.67 -37.44
C LEU A 662 -17.51 57.80 -38.97
N VAL A 663 -17.51 56.67 -39.68
CA VAL A 663 -17.47 56.63 -41.16
C VAL A 663 -18.79 56.08 -41.71
N GLN A 664 -19.36 56.78 -42.70
CA GLN A 664 -20.56 56.32 -43.41
C GLN A 664 -20.22 55.48 -44.64
N GLY A 665 -20.94 54.38 -44.83
CA GLY A 665 -20.85 53.53 -46.01
C GLY A 665 -22.17 52.83 -46.31
N SER A 666 -22.14 51.91 -47.27
CA SER A 666 -23.28 51.08 -47.65
C SER A 666 -22.84 49.63 -47.82
N LEU A 667 -23.63 48.68 -47.31
CA LEU A 667 -23.49 47.27 -47.66
C LEU A 667 -24.00 47.10 -49.10
N ILE A 668 -23.11 46.65 -49.98
CA ILE A 668 -23.39 46.44 -51.41
C ILE A 668 -23.44 44.96 -51.79
N LYS A 669 -22.76 44.11 -51.03
CA LYS A 669 -22.86 42.65 -51.15
C LYS A 669 -22.95 42.00 -49.77
N LEU A 670 -23.70 40.90 -49.69
CA LEU A 670 -23.80 40.08 -48.49
C LEU A 670 -23.47 38.61 -48.79
N SER A 671 -22.99 37.94 -47.78
CA SER A 671 -22.78 36.50 -47.75
C SER A 671 -23.26 35.97 -46.40
N ALA A 672 -23.15 34.66 -46.16
CA ALA A 672 -23.58 34.08 -44.89
C ALA A 672 -22.76 34.63 -43.69
N ARG A 673 -21.46 34.89 -43.86
CA ARG A 673 -20.57 35.31 -42.78
C ARG A 673 -19.93 36.69 -43.01
N GLY A 674 -19.96 37.25 -44.21
CA GLY A 674 -19.39 38.57 -44.50
C GLY A 674 -20.25 39.52 -45.33
N ALA A 675 -19.72 40.72 -45.54
CA ALA A 675 -20.27 41.73 -46.44
C ALA A 675 -19.19 42.49 -47.21
N GLU A 676 -19.59 43.18 -48.29
CA GLU A 676 -18.78 44.22 -48.93
C GLU A 676 -19.37 45.58 -48.60
N ILE A 677 -18.55 46.46 -48.01
CA ILE A 677 -18.93 47.83 -47.65
C ILE A 677 -18.29 48.78 -48.64
N ARG A 678 -19.10 49.66 -49.25
CA ARG A 678 -18.63 50.78 -50.08
C ARG A 678 -18.67 52.08 -49.28
N LEU A 679 -17.60 52.86 -49.35
CA LEU A 679 -17.50 54.17 -48.70
C LEU A 679 -18.41 55.19 -49.39
N LYS A 680 -19.08 56.05 -48.62
CA LYS A 680 -19.92 57.12 -49.16
C LYS A 680 -19.09 58.28 -49.74
N ASN A 681 -17.88 58.53 -49.20
CA ASN A 681 -17.00 59.62 -49.63
C ASN A 681 -15.54 59.11 -49.72
N VAL A 682 -15.08 58.82 -50.95
CA VAL A 682 -13.77 58.18 -51.21
C VAL A 682 -12.60 59.17 -51.05
N GLU A 683 -12.83 60.47 -51.18
CA GLU A 683 -11.79 61.50 -51.12
C GLU A 683 -11.37 61.90 -49.70
N GLN A 684 -12.23 61.66 -48.69
CA GLN A 684 -11.98 62.05 -47.29
C GLN A 684 -11.65 60.87 -46.36
N ASN A 685 -12.00 59.63 -46.74
CA ASN A 685 -11.89 58.47 -45.85
C ASN A 685 -11.00 57.39 -46.48
N SER A 686 -10.01 56.91 -45.72
CA SER A 686 -9.17 55.77 -46.11
C SER A 686 -9.85 54.43 -45.81
N ILE A 687 -9.67 53.45 -46.70
CA ILE A 687 -10.09 52.07 -46.45
C ILE A 687 -9.40 51.56 -45.17
N PRO A 688 -10.12 50.93 -44.22
CA PRO A 688 -9.52 50.33 -43.04
C PRO A 688 -8.42 49.33 -43.38
N SER A 689 -7.39 49.24 -42.55
CA SER A 689 -6.31 48.26 -42.76
C SER A 689 -6.86 46.83 -42.70
N PRO A 690 -6.38 45.90 -43.54
CA PRO A 690 -6.75 44.49 -43.45
C PRO A 690 -6.63 43.96 -42.02
N LEU A 691 -7.59 43.12 -41.61
CA LEU A 691 -7.67 42.48 -40.29
C LEU A 691 -7.99 43.42 -39.12
N SER A 692 -8.24 44.70 -39.37
CA SER A 692 -8.76 45.60 -38.33
C SER A 692 -10.17 45.16 -37.91
N ASN A 693 -10.44 45.21 -36.61
CA ASN A 693 -11.80 45.03 -36.10
C ASN A 693 -12.57 46.34 -36.25
N ILE A 694 -13.83 46.23 -36.65
CA ILE A 694 -14.75 47.36 -36.79
C ILE A 694 -16.04 47.07 -36.01
N LYS A 695 -16.59 48.12 -35.41
CA LYS A 695 -17.96 48.15 -34.91
C LYS A 695 -18.81 48.84 -35.98
N LEU A 696 -19.94 48.25 -36.36
CA LEU A 696 -20.85 48.81 -37.36
C LEU A 696 -22.30 48.75 -36.90
N ASN A 697 -23.09 49.73 -37.34
CA ASN A 697 -24.52 49.82 -37.07
C ASN A 697 -25.27 49.99 -38.40
N VAL A 698 -26.39 49.29 -38.56
CA VAL A 698 -27.23 49.38 -39.76
C VAL A 698 -28.22 50.54 -39.58
N LEU A 699 -28.31 51.41 -40.59
CA LEU A 699 -29.26 52.52 -40.61
C LEU A 699 -30.58 52.10 -41.28
N LYS A 700 -31.69 52.71 -40.87
CA LYS A 700 -33.02 52.42 -41.43
C LYS A 700 -33.16 53.06 -42.81
N ILE A 701 -33.73 52.34 -43.77
CA ILE A 701 -33.91 52.83 -45.15
C ILE A 701 -34.82 54.06 -45.13
N GLY A 702 -34.25 55.25 -45.42
CA GLY A 702 -34.97 56.52 -45.48
C GLY A 702 -34.93 57.40 -44.22
N GLU A 703 -34.27 56.96 -43.13
CA GLU A 703 -34.10 57.75 -41.89
C GLU A 703 -32.63 57.65 -41.41
N ASP A 704 -31.97 58.78 -41.14
CA ASP A 704 -30.62 58.85 -40.53
C ASP A 704 -30.64 58.49 -39.02
N VAL A 705 -31.56 57.62 -38.58
CA VAL A 705 -31.71 57.21 -37.19
C VAL A 705 -31.08 55.82 -36.99
N GLU A 706 -30.14 55.73 -36.05
CA GLU A 706 -29.46 54.49 -35.67
C GLU A 706 -30.46 53.43 -35.19
N ILE A 707 -30.30 52.22 -35.71
CA ILE A 707 -30.88 51.04 -35.07
C ILE A 707 -29.89 50.62 -33.97
N SER A 708 -30.32 50.68 -32.72
CA SER A 708 -29.54 50.49 -31.49
C SER A 708 -29.06 49.05 -31.27
N GLU A 709 -28.34 48.48 -32.23
CA GLU A 709 -27.78 47.13 -32.11
C GLU A 709 -26.38 47.07 -32.75
N ASP A 710 -25.37 46.82 -31.92
CA ASP A 710 -23.97 46.80 -32.32
C ASP A 710 -23.61 45.52 -33.05
N ILE A 711 -23.02 45.65 -34.23
CA ILE A 711 -22.48 44.54 -35.03
C ILE A 711 -20.96 44.66 -35.02
N TYR A 712 -20.27 43.54 -34.81
CA TYR A 712 -18.81 43.51 -34.85
C TYR A 712 -18.35 42.69 -36.05
N ALA A 713 -17.32 43.18 -36.73
CA ALA A 713 -16.75 42.51 -37.89
C ALA A 713 -15.23 42.74 -37.97
N GLN A 714 -14.55 41.87 -38.70
CA GLN A 714 -13.14 42.01 -39.03
C GLN A 714 -12.98 42.28 -40.52
N VAL A 715 -12.14 43.23 -40.89
CA VAL A 715 -11.84 43.56 -42.29
C VAL A 715 -11.02 42.43 -42.92
N LEU A 716 -11.47 41.92 -44.05
CA LEU A 716 -10.82 40.83 -44.76
C LEU A 716 -9.62 41.34 -45.56
N ASP A 717 -8.57 40.53 -45.62
CA ASP A 717 -7.39 40.77 -46.48
C ASP A 717 -7.71 40.35 -47.93
N LYS A 718 -8.69 41.05 -48.52
CA LYS A 718 -9.22 40.82 -49.86
C LYS A 718 -9.51 42.16 -50.53
N PRO A 719 -8.95 42.44 -51.72
CA PRO A 719 -9.18 43.71 -52.41
C PRO A 719 -10.66 43.83 -52.83
N GLY A 720 -11.27 44.98 -52.53
CA GLY A 720 -12.60 45.37 -52.99
C GLY A 720 -12.59 46.02 -54.37
N THR A 721 -13.76 46.50 -54.80
CA THR A 721 -13.87 47.46 -55.91
C THR A 721 -13.41 48.85 -55.45
N LEU A 722 -13.22 49.81 -56.38
CA LEU A 722 -12.70 51.14 -56.02
C LEU A 722 -13.54 51.79 -54.91
N GLY A 723 -12.94 52.04 -53.74
CA GLY A 723 -13.63 52.61 -52.58
C GLY A 723 -14.47 51.61 -51.74
N SER A 724 -14.27 50.29 -51.90
CA SER A 724 -14.94 49.26 -51.08
C SER A 724 -13.96 48.30 -50.40
N PHE A 725 -14.42 47.62 -49.35
CA PHE A 725 -13.68 46.58 -48.65
C PHE A 725 -14.60 45.45 -48.16
N TYR A 726 -14.03 44.26 -47.99
CA TYR A 726 -14.76 43.09 -47.48
C TYR A 726 -14.61 42.97 -45.97
N ILE A 727 -15.65 42.49 -45.31
CA ILE A 727 -15.68 42.23 -43.87
C ILE A 727 -16.21 40.83 -43.59
N HIS A 728 -15.79 40.26 -42.47
CA HIS A 728 -16.32 39.03 -41.87
C HIS A 728 -17.00 39.40 -40.54
N PHE A 729 -18.29 39.13 -40.42
CA PHE A 729 -19.06 39.37 -39.20
C PHE A 729 -18.57 38.43 -38.09
N THR A 730 -18.05 38.99 -37.01
CA THR A 730 -17.67 38.24 -35.82
C THR A 730 -18.82 38.15 -34.82
N PHE A 731 -19.75 39.11 -34.82
CA PHE A 731 -20.97 39.05 -34.02
C PHE A 731 -22.11 39.79 -34.73
N LYS A 732 -23.30 39.19 -34.74
CA LYS A 732 -24.54 39.80 -35.22
C LYS A 732 -25.66 39.55 -34.20
N PRO A 733 -26.32 40.60 -33.70
CA PRO A 733 -27.55 40.44 -32.92
C PRO A 733 -28.61 39.64 -33.70
N PRO A 734 -29.44 38.80 -33.04
CA PRO A 734 -30.45 38.00 -33.72
C PRO A 734 -31.38 38.80 -34.65
N SER A 735 -31.81 39.98 -34.19
CA SER A 735 -32.66 40.92 -34.92
C SER A 735 -32.00 41.44 -36.20
N VAL A 736 -30.73 41.84 -36.14
CA VAL A 736 -29.94 42.21 -37.33
C VAL A 736 -29.77 41.01 -38.27
N ALA A 737 -29.43 39.84 -37.73
CA ALA A 737 -29.17 38.65 -38.55
C ALA A 737 -30.40 38.27 -39.40
N VAL A 738 -31.60 38.35 -38.84
CA VAL A 738 -32.87 38.14 -39.57
C VAL A 738 -33.03 39.19 -40.68
N ARG A 739 -32.81 40.48 -40.41
CA ARG A 739 -32.93 41.55 -41.41
C ARG A 739 -31.95 41.39 -42.58
N LEU A 740 -30.69 41.06 -42.29
CA LEU A 740 -29.70 40.82 -43.36
C LEU A 740 -30.06 39.59 -44.19
N LEU A 741 -30.63 38.56 -43.58
CA LEU A 741 -31.11 37.36 -44.28
C LEU A 741 -32.33 37.67 -45.16
N GLU A 742 -33.27 38.49 -44.68
CA GLU A 742 -34.40 38.98 -45.46
C GLU A 742 -33.93 39.78 -46.68
N ALA A 743 -32.97 40.70 -46.49
CA ALA A 743 -32.39 41.49 -47.59
C ALA A 743 -31.68 40.62 -48.64
N LEU A 744 -30.98 39.58 -48.19
CA LEU A 744 -30.35 38.59 -49.07
C LEU A 744 -31.41 37.78 -49.84
N THR A 745 -32.48 37.37 -49.16
CA THR A 745 -33.58 36.58 -49.74
C THR A 745 -34.38 37.37 -50.77
N GLU A 746 -34.65 38.65 -50.50
CA GLU A 746 -35.29 39.57 -51.45
C GLU A 746 -34.41 39.77 -52.69
N SER A 747 -33.09 39.85 -52.51
CA SER A 747 -32.14 39.94 -53.63
C SER A 747 -32.13 38.66 -54.48
N LEU A 748 -32.19 37.48 -53.85
CA LEU A 748 -32.35 36.20 -54.54
C LEU A 748 -33.68 36.07 -55.29
N ARG A 749 -34.79 36.56 -54.70
CA ARG A 749 -36.11 36.56 -55.37
C ARG A 749 -36.10 37.43 -56.62
N ARG A 750 -35.53 38.63 -56.57
CA ARG A 750 -35.42 39.53 -57.72
C ARG A 750 -34.50 39.00 -58.81
N LEU A 751 -33.40 38.34 -58.45
CA LEU A 751 -32.52 37.67 -59.42
C LEU A 751 -33.22 36.51 -60.14
N ARG A 752 -34.08 35.73 -59.45
CA ARG A 752 -34.90 34.69 -60.08
C ARG A 752 -36.01 35.24 -60.98
N SER A 753 -36.62 36.38 -60.65
CA SER A 753 -37.64 36.99 -61.52
C SER A 753 -37.09 37.55 -62.84
N TYR A 754 -35.77 37.73 -62.95
CA TYR A 754 -35.09 38.14 -64.19
C TYR A 754 -34.57 36.96 -65.04
N SER A 755 -34.53 35.73 -64.50
CA SER A 755 -34.07 34.54 -65.24
C SER A 755 -35.17 33.80 -66.01
N ASP A 756 -36.43 34.21 -65.87
CA ASP A 756 -37.60 33.69 -66.59
C ASP A 756 -38.01 34.59 -67.79
N PHE A 757 -37.09 35.41 -68.31
CA PHE A 757 -37.25 36.24 -69.53
C PHE A 757 -36.18 35.94 -70.58
#